data_AF-A0A7W8B605-F1
#
_entry.id   AF-A0A7W8B605-F1
#
_cell.length_a   1.000
_cell.length_b   1.000
_cell.length_c   1.000
_cell.angle_alpha   90.00
_cell.angle_beta   90.00
_cell.angle_gamma   90.00
#
_symmetry.space_group_name_H-M   'P 1'
#
loop_
_entity.id
_entity.type
_entity.pdbx_description
1 polymer ?
#
loop_
_entity_poly.entity_id
_entity_poly.type
_entity_poly.pdbx_seq_one_letter_code
_entity_poly.pdbx_strand_id
1 'polypeptide(L)'
;MSDAVPRTGTATPDQPVFAWGIDALEPLVAAESGFSLRHVITEPSALVGVDKIQPTLFAVQVALAELWRSWGVVPAAVIGHSMGEVAAAVVCGALTAAEGAAVICRRSALLAQATGGAMASVLLPVGQVEDDLAAAGARSVSVAVVSAPAATVVSGDPEEIAILVGQWQSRDIAASMVDVDVASHSGYMDPLLGPLREALADLRPTAPTLRFYSTVTPEEGRSLDADYWADNLRQVVRFSSACTRALGDGHRLFIECTPHPLALRALGENAAGLGAADIIAVGSLRRDTPDREAFMAGLGAVHCAGGVLDWQRHYGDGDLAELPGTSWNRRVHRIDPPYRLIAPHLIGADQHCLLGGHVHDQEDPECDRYLWQTPISAARVPWLADHQVSGVPVMAGAGLCEMALAAGAQIFATDHVQATEIALQAPLVLGPEQTVTTSAVRHGDAAKLRIFTPTPDGPLVHATAVLAPGPSAHRRGPAHAPASDWTEVVPADVYAYLRSRHDIAHGPAFTGIERIQLHPRADTAVASVRITDPARSSSWMTVLHPALLDEVVQAVAAVWSTRYVLDPGPVVVSGFAAVRVFGPAGHARRACVSLNSADSGQCTASATLMTADGKVVAEIEGLALSNITPPDQRFNSRLSHLEWAAMPPCADAALTGDWLVIAEHDGPWEQELAAALQRRGAASHPLTKAPDYAQWDGKPLNTVVVISAEPTTPPAVPGQSPHHARL
;
A
#
# COMPACT_ATOMS: atom_id res chain seq x y z
N MET A 1 -43.50 -8.76 31.56
CA MET A 1 -42.49 -9.75 31.12
C MET A 1 -43.02 -10.74 30.07
N SER A 2 -44.16 -10.44 29.42
CA SER A 2 -44.82 -11.30 28.41
C SER A 2 -44.01 -11.42 27.12
N ASP A 3 -43.17 -10.42 26.85
CA ASP A 3 -42.34 -10.38 25.66
C ASP A 3 -41.00 -11.12 25.82
N ALA A 4 -40.62 -11.70 26.96
CA ALA A 4 -39.27 -12.30 27.11
C ALA A 4 -39.11 -13.72 26.49
N VAL A 5 -40.16 -14.28 25.89
CA VAL A 5 -40.22 -15.67 25.43
C VAL A 5 -40.45 -15.67 23.91
N PRO A 6 -39.73 -16.49 23.13
CA PRO A 6 -39.95 -16.59 21.70
C PRO A 6 -41.42 -16.95 21.39
N ARG A 7 -42.04 -16.20 20.47
CA ARG A 7 -43.42 -16.46 19.99
C ARG A 7 -43.52 -17.78 19.20
N THR A 8 -42.40 -18.40 18.88
CA THR A 8 -42.29 -19.71 18.26
C THR A 8 -41.86 -20.71 19.32
N GLY A 9 -42.82 -21.43 19.91
CA GLY A 9 -42.60 -22.54 20.84
C GLY A 9 -41.95 -23.76 20.17
N THR A 10 -40.81 -23.58 19.53
CA THR A 10 -40.03 -24.66 18.91
C THR A 10 -38.59 -24.59 19.42
N ALA A 11 -38.42 -24.83 20.72
CA ALA A 11 -37.13 -25.29 21.22
C ALA A 11 -36.75 -26.55 20.41
N THR A 12 -35.76 -26.40 19.55
CA THR A 12 -35.48 -27.31 18.45
C THR A 12 -35.21 -28.74 18.93
N PRO A 13 -36.03 -29.73 18.52
CA PRO A 13 -35.71 -31.15 18.66
C PRO A 13 -34.41 -31.58 17.95
N ASP A 14 -33.88 -30.72 17.07
CA ASP A 14 -32.76 -31.03 16.16
C ASP A 14 -31.36 -30.73 16.75
N GLN A 15 -31.26 -30.30 18.02
CA GLN A 15 -29.98 -30.13 18.73
C GLN A 15 -30.01 -30.98 20.02
N PRO A 16 -29.51 -32.23 19.98
CA PRO A 16 -29.70 -33.19 21.07
C PRO A 16 -29.10 -32.72 22.41
N VAL A 17 -28.06 -31.87 22.38
CA VAL A 17 -27.41 -31.36 23.59
C VAL A 17 -28.29 -30.36 24.36
N PHE A 18 -28.96 -29.43 23.67
CA PHE A 18 -29.85 -28.47 24.34
C PHE A 18 -31.03 -29.20 24.97
N ALA A 19 -31.67 -30.09 24.22
CA ALA A 19 -32.77 -30.91 24.72
C ALA A 19 -32.34 -31.76 25.92
N TRP A 20 -31.16 -32.38 25.86
CA TRP A 20 -30.59 -33.13 26.97
C TRP A 20 -30.34 -32.25 28.21
N GLY A 21 -29.84 -31.02 28.02
CA GLY A 21 -29.65 -30.07 29.11
C GLY A 21 -30.96 -29.70 29.81
N ILE A 22 -32.03 -29.48 29.03
CA ILE A 22 -33.38 -29.27 29.57
C ILE A 22 -33.87 -30.52 30.30
N ASP A 23 -33.71 -31.71 29.72
CA ASP A 23 -34.14 -32.98 30.33
C ASP A 23 -33.40 -33.30 31.63
N ALA A 24 -32.14 -32.90 31.74
CA ALA A 24 -31.36 -33.04 32.97
C ALA A 24 -31.88 -32.14 34.11
N LEU A 25 -32.42 -30.97 33.76
CA LEU A 25 -32.96 -29.99 34.72
C LEU A 25 -34.45 -30.19 35.03
N GLU A 26 -35.21 -30.81 34.11
CA GLU A 26 -36.64 -31.12 34.26
C GLU A 26 -37.00 -31.75 35.61
N PRO A 27 -36.40 -32.88 36.05
CA PRO A 27 -36.78 -33.49 37.32
C PRO A 27 -36.44 -32.63 38.54
N LEU A 28 -35.39 -31.81 38.45
CA LEU A 28 -34.94 -30.94 39.54
C LEU A 28 -35.88 -29.75 39.70
N VAL A 29 -36.23 -29.09 38.60
CA VAL A 29 -37.20 -27.98 38.64
C VAL A 29 -38.59 -28.50 38.99
N ALA A 30 -39.04 -29.62 38.41
CA ALA A 30 -40.35 -30.18 38.73
C ALA A 30 -40.48 -30.55 40.23
N ALA A 31 -39.41 -31.01 40.88
CA ALA A 31 -39.40 -31.28 42.31
C ALA A 31 -39.54 -30.01 43.17
N GLU A 32 -38.95 -28.89 42.74
CA GLU A 32 -38.96 -27.63 43.50
C GLU A 32 -40.19 -26.75 43.19
N SER A 33 -40.69 -26.77 41.95
CA SER A 33 -41.73 -25.83 41.48
C SER A 33 -43.07 -26.50 41.12
N GLY A 34 -43.09 -27.82 40.96
CA GLY A 34 -44.29 -28.59 40.60
C GLY A 34 -44.75 -28.46 39.14
N PHE A 35 -44.00 -27.76 38.26
CA PHE A 35 -44.33 -27.65 36.83
C PHE A 35 -43.28 -28.33 35.93
N SER A 36 -43.69 -28.65 34.70
CA SER A 36 -42.80 -29.22 33.68
C SER A 36 -42.13 -28.14 32.84
N LEU A 37 -40.78 -28.08 32.83
CA LEU A 37 -40.02 -27.15 31.98
C LEU A 37 -40.32 -27.41 30.52
N ARG A 38 -40.29 -28.68 30.10
CA ARG A 38 -40.57 -29.08 28.71
C ARG A 38 -41.93 -28.58 28.25
N HIS A 39 -42.97 -28.78 29.04
CA HIS A 39 -44.31 -28.29 28.70
C HIS A 39 -44.34 -26.77 28.53
N VAL A 40 -43.77 -26.04 29.49
CA VAL A 40 -43.76 -24.56 29.48
C VAL A 40 -42.95 -23.98 28.32
N ILE A 41 -41.86 -24.65 27.92
CA ILE A 41 -41.04 -24.25 26.76
C ILE A 41 -41.77 -24.52 25.44
N THR A 42 -42.46 -25.66 25.31
CA THR A 42 -43.18 -26.02 24.07
C THR A 42 -44.51 -25.28 23.92
N GLU A 43 -45.12 -24.86 25.03
CA GLU A 43 -46.40 -24.13 25.06
C GLU A 43 -46.21 -22.77 25.73
N PRO A 44 -45.77 -21.73 24.99
CA PRO A 44 -45.44 -20.42 25.56
C PRO A 44 -46.59 -19.76 26.35
N SER A 45 -47.84 -20.12 26.04
CA SER A 45 -49.03 -19.67 26.77
C SER A 45 -49.05 -20.14 28.24
N ALA A 46 -48.34 -21.21 28.58
CA ALA A 46 -48.19 -21.72 29.94
C ALA A 46 -47.13 -20.97 30.77
N LEU A 47 -46.29 -20.15 30.13
CA LEU A 47 -45.22 -19.38 30.75
C LEU A 47 -45.71 -18.02 31.26
N VAL A 48 -46.47 -18.08 32.35
CA VAL A 48 -47.04 -16.90 33.03
C VAL A 48 -46.61 -16.93 34.49
N GLY A 49 -46.14 -15.79 35.00
CA GLY A 49 -45.71 -15.63 36.40
C GLY A 49 -44.19 -15.76 36.58
N VAL A 50 -43.63 -14.94 37.47
CA VAL A 50 -42.18 -14.89 37.76
C VAL A 50 -41.66 -16.22 38.30
N ASP A 51 -42.51 -16.96 39.03
CA ASP A 51 -42.29 -18.30 39.56
C ASP A 51 -42.03 -19.35 38.48
N LYS A 52 -42.57 -19.17 37.26
CA LYS A 52 -42.29 -20.01 36.10
C LYS A 52 -41.23 -19.41 35.16
N ILE A 53 -41.23 -18.09 35.00
CA ILE A 53 -40.32 -17.38 34.10
C ILE A 53 -38.86 -17.54 34.54
N GLN A 54 -38.54 -17.28 35.81
CA GLN A 54 -37.15 -17.35 36.26
C GLN A 54 -36.55 -18.76 36.19
N PRO A 55 -37.22 -19.84 36.65
CA PRO A 55 -36.69 -21.19 36.50
C PRO A 55 -36.55 -21.63 35.04
N THR A 56 -37.49 -21.23 34.18
CA THR A 56 -37.39 -21.53 32.74
C THR A 56 -36.19 -20.81 32.11
N LEU A 57 -35.98 -19.53 32.41
CA LEU A 57 -34.81 -18.78 31.93
C LEU A 57 -33.49 -19.36 32.44
N PHE A 58 -33.45 -19.77 33.71
CA PHE A 58 -32.29 -20.47 34.28
C PHE A 58 -31.98 -21.75 33.53
N ALA A 59 -32.99 -22.59 33.27
CA ALA A 59 -32.79 -23.85 32.56
C ALA A 59 -32.30 -23.62 31.12
N VAL A 60 -32.88 -22.64 30.42
CA VAL A 60 -32.42 -22.25 29.07
C VAL A 60 -30.99 -21.71 29.10
N GLN A 61 -30.62 -20.87 30.07
CA GLN A 61 -29.26 -20.34 30.22
C GLN A 61 -28.22 -21.46 30.40
N VAL A 62 -28.50 -22.41 31.29
CA VAL A 62 -27.61 -23.56 31.54
C VAL A 62 -27.53 -24.47 30.31
N ALA A 63 -28.67 -24.78 29.68
CA ALA A 63 -28.70 -25.62 28.48
C ALA A 63 -27.99 -24.97 27.28
N LEU A 64 -28.08 -23.64 27.11
CA LEU A 64 -27.32 -22.90 26.10
C LEU A 64 -25.82 -22.90 26.38
N ALA A 65 -25.41 -22.76 27.63
CA ALA A 65 -23.99 -22.86 27.99
C ALA A 65 -23.42 -24.25 27.68
N GLU A 66 -24.18 -25.32 27.94
CA GLU A 66 -23.80 -26.68 27.53
C GLU A 66 -23.80 -26.87 26.01
N LEU A 67 -24.75 -26.24 25.30
CA LEU A 67 -24.76 -26.26 23.85
C LEU A 67 -23.48 -25.61 23.28
N TRP A 68 -23.07 -24.44 23.78
CA TRP A 68 -21.80 -23.80 23.39
C TRP A 68 -20.58 -24.68 23.69
N ARG A 69 -20.52 -25.28 24.88
CA ARG A 69 -19.46 -26.24 25.26
C ARG A 69 -19.38 -27.42 24.31
N SER A 70 -20.52 -27.90 23.80
CA SER A 70 -20.55 -29.01 22.84
C SER A 70 -19.93 -28.66 21.49
N TRP A 71 -19.80 -27.38 21.14
CA TRP A 71 -19.11 -26.90 19.95
C TRP A 71 -17.65 -26.49 20.24
N GLY A 72 -17.11 -26.84 21.41
CA GLY A 72 -15.75 -26.51 21.84
C GLY A 72 -15.60 -25.11 22.47
N VAL A 73 -16.69 -24.34 22.57
CA VAL A 73 -16.68 -23.01 23.19
C VAL A 73 -16.85 -23.13 24.70
N VAL A 74 -15.72 -23.21 25.41
CA VAL A 74 -15.70 -23.35 26.88
C VAL A 74 -15.48 -21.97 27.52
N PRO A 75 -16.31 -21.56 28.50
CA PRO A 75 -16.13 -20.26 29.16
C PRO A 75 -14.85 -20.23 30.00
N ALA A 76 -14.06 -19.16 29.88
CA ALA A 76 -12.92 -18.89 30.75
C ALA A 76 -13.34 -18.21 32.07
N ALA A 77 -14.47 -17.51 32.04
CA ALA A 77 -15.08 -16.85 33.19
C ALA A 77 -16.59 -16.65 32.93
N VAL A 78 -17.34 -16.33 33.97
CA VAL A 78 -18.78 -16.08 33.89
C VAL A 78 -19.14 -14.76 34.57
N ILE A 79 -20.17 -14.11 34.03
CA ILE A 79 -20.83 -12.94 34.60
C ILE A 79 -22.33 -13.23 34.58
N GLY A 80 -23.01 -13.07 35.71
CA GLY A 80 -24.47 -13.13 35.76
C GLY A 80 -25.06 -11.75 35.96
N HIS A 81 -26.30 -11.55 35.51
CA HIS A 81 -27.04 -10.32 35.73
C HIS A 81 -28.30 -10.64 36.56
N SER A 82 -28.37 -10.16 37.80
CA SER A 82 -29.47 -10.45 38.72
C SER A 82 -29.70 -11.98 38.85
N MET A 83 -30.89 -12.49 38.54
CA MET A 83 -31.21 -13.92 38.54
C MET A 83 -30.30 -14.77 37.64
N GLY A 84 -29.69 -14.16 36.61
CA GLY A 84 -28.73 -14.85 35.73
C GLY A 84 -27.46 -15.29 36.45
N GLU A 85 -27.17 -14.75 37.64
CA GLU A 85 -26.08 -15.27 38.47
C GLU A 85 -26.28 -16.71 38.93
N VAL A 86 -27.52 -17.19 39.04
CA VAL A 86 -27.79 -18.58 39.42
C VAL A 86 -27.30 -19.52 38.32
N ALA A 87 -27.58 -19.21 37.06
CA ALA A 87 -27.07 -19.99 35.93
C ALA A 87 -25.53 -19.89 35.83
N ALA A 88 -24.97 -18.70 36.01
CA ALA A 88 -23.52 -18.50 36.02
C ALA A 88 -22.83 -19.32 37.13
N ALA A 89 -23.43 -19.39 38.33
CA ALA A 89 -22.92 -20.16 39.46
C ALA A 89 -22.92 -21.67 39.19
N VAL A 90 -23.94 -22.18 38.49
CA VAL A 90 -23.95 -23.57 38.03
C VAL A 90 -22.90 -23.82 36.96
N VAL A 91 -22.78 -22.91 35.98
CA VAL A 91 -21.82 -23.05 34.86
C VAL A 91 -20.37 -23.02 35.34
N CYS A 92 -20.02 -22.18 36.34
CA CYS A 92 -18.68 -22.18 36.93
C CYS A 92 -18.45 -23.26 37.99
N GLY A 93 -19.48 -24.05 38.32
CA GLY A 93 -19.41 -25.14 39.30
C GLY A 93 -19.43 -24.70 40.76
N ALA A 94 -19.75 -23.42 41.05
CA ALA A 94 -19.95 -22.98 42.44
C ALA A 94 -21.22 -23.60 43.06
N LEU A 95 -22.23 -23.88 42.24
CA LEU A 95 -23.43 -24.63 42.61
C LEU A 95 -23.59 -25.86 41.73
N THR A 96 -24.13 -26.93 42.29
CA THR A 96 -24.65 -28.05 41.49
C THR A 96 -25.94 -27.64 40.77
N ALA A 97 -26.35 -28.41 39.74
CA ALA A 97 -27.61 -28.16 39.04
C ALA A 97 -28.83 -28.22 39.97
N ALA A 98 -28.83 -29.13 40.96
CA ALA A 98 -29.90 -29.26 41.95
C ALA A 98 -29.97 -28.04 42.87
N GLU A 99 -28.81 -27.55 43.32
CA GLU A 99 -28.72 -26.34 44.14
C GLU A 99 -29.14 -25.09 43.36
N GLY A 100 -28.73 -24.97 42.09
CA GLY A 100 -29.18 -23.88 41.22
C GLY A 100 -30.70 -23.90 41.00
N ALA A 101 -31.28 -25.08 40.78
CA ALA A 101 -32.74 -25.25 40.69
C ALA A 101 -33.43 -24.84 42.00
N ALA A 102 -32.93 -25.28 43.16
CA ALA A 102 -33.45 -24.87 44.47
C ALA A 102 -33.40 -23.34 44.65
N VAL A 103 -32.26 -22.70 44.36
CA VAL A 103 -32.11 -21.24 44.46
C VAL A 103 -33.13 -20.52 43.58
N ILE A 104 -33.21 -20.87 42.30
CA ILE A 104 -34.07 -20.12 41.37
C ILE A 104 -35.55 -20.35 41.64
N CYS A 105 -35.97 -21.59 41.92
CA CYS A 105 -37.37 -21.94 42.17
C CYS A 105 -37.88 -21.37 43.49
N ARG A 106 -37.11 -21.50 44.59
CA ARG A 106 -37.52 -20.99 45.90
C ARG A 106 -37.55 -19.47 45.91
N ARG A 107 -36.57 -18.81 45.28
CA ARG A 107 -36.55 -17.36 45.09
C ARG A 107 -37.76 -16.88 44.27
N SER A 108 -38.03 -17.51 43.14
CA SER A 108 -39.10 -17.08 42.24
C SER A 108 -40.48 -17.29 42.85
N ALA A 109 -40.68 -18.36 43.63
CA ALA A 109 -41.90 -18.61 44.38
C ALA A 109 -42.17 -17.56 45.48
N LEU A 110 -41.12 -17.07 46.16
CA LEU A 110 -41.24 -15.94 47.09
C LEU A 110 -41.52 -14.63 46.35
N LEU A 111 -40.89 -14.41 45.19
CA LEU A 111 -41.15 -13.22 44.37
C LEU A 111 -42.57 -13.17 43.83
N ALA A 112 -43.18 -14.31 43.50
CA ALA A 112 -44.58 -14.35 43.06
C ALA A 112 -45.58 -13.91 44.14
N GLN A 113 -45.16 -13.89 45.41
CA GLN A 113 -45.94 -13.36 46.53
C GLN A 113 -45.71 -11.86 46.75
N ALA A 114 -44.64 -11.29 46.16
CA ALA A 114 -44.43 -9.85 46.18
C ALA A 114 -45.46 -9.18 45.28
N THR A 115 -46.11 -8.15 45.82
CA THR A 115 -47.05 -7.33 45.05
C THR A 115 -46.62 -5.87 45.17
N GLY A 116 -46.67 -5.16 44.05
CA GLY A 116 -46.35 -3.74 43.98
C GLY A 116 -44.87 -3.44 43.71
N GLY A 117 -44.66 -2.23 43.20
CA GLY A 117 -43.36 -1.73 42.74
C GLY A 117 -43.23 -1.73 41.23
N ALA A 118 -42.36 -0.86 40.71
CA ALA A 118 -42.03 -0.77 39.30
C ALA A 118 -40.52 -0.63 39.12
N MET A 119 -40.07 -0.75 37.87
CA MET A 119 -38.69 -0.48 37.48
C MET A 119 -38.66 0.37 36.22
N ALA A 120 -37.65 1.24 36.09
CA ALA A 120 -37.43 2.04 34.89
C ALA A 120 -35.95 2.09 34.53
N SER A 121 -35.65 1.99 33.24
CA SER A 121 -34.31 2.18 32.69
C SER A 121 -34.16 3.61 32.20
N VAL A 122 -33.02 4.23 32.48
CA VAL A 122 -32.67 5.59 32.05
C VAL A 122 -31.24 5.64 31.51
N LEU A 123 -31.02 6.38 30.42
CA LEU A 123 -29.69 6.61 29.85
C LEU A 123 -28.96 7.75 30.58
N LEU A 124 -28.68 7.55 31.87
CA LEU A 124 -27.89 8.46 32.70
C LEU A 124 -26.85 7.70 33.54
N PRO A 125 -25.71 8.34 33.85
CA PRO A 125 -24.77 7.85 34.85
C PRO A 125 -25.41 7.77 36.23
N VAL A 126 -25.01 6.77 37.02
CA VAL A 126 -25.58 6.51 38.35
C VAL A 126 -25.56 7.74 39.28
N GLY A 127 -24.48 8.53 39.28
CA GLY A 127 -24.39 9.73 40.12
C GLY A 127 -25.44 10.79 39.79
N GLN A 128 -25.76 10.99 38.51
CA GLN A 128 -26.83 11.92 38.11
C GLN A 128 -28.21 11.39 38.48
N VAL A 129 -28.40 10.07 38.40
CA VAL A 129 -29.66 9.44 38.84
C VAL A 129 -29.82 9.60 40.35
N GLU A 130 -28.76 9.39 41.14
CA GLU A 130 -28.79 9.59 42.60
C GLU A 130 -29.09 11.06 42.97
N ASP A 131 -28.50 12.02 42.25
CA ASP A 131 -28.79 13.45 42.41
C ASP A 131 -30.25 13.78 42.08
N ASP A 132 -30.78 13.22 40.98
CA ASP A 132 -32.18 13.41 40.57
C ASP A 132 -33.15 12.79 41.59
N LEU A 133 -32.85 11.60 42.12
CA LEU A 133 -33.64 10.95 43.18
C LEU A 133 -33.68 11.80 44.45
N ALA A 134 -32.53 12.36 44.85
CA ALA A 134 -32.43 13.25 46.01
C ALA A 134 -33.20 14.56 45.79
N ALA A 135 -33.10 15.17 44.61
CA ALA A 135 -33.79 16.40 44.25
C ALA A 135 -35.32 16.23 44.18
N ALA A 136 -35.79 15.08 43.69
CA ALA A 136 -37.20 14.73 43.65
C ALA A 136 -37.77 14.32 45.03
N GLY A 137 -36.90 14.08 46.03
CA GLY A 137 -37.30 13.55 47.32
C GLY A 137 -37.87 12.13 47.26
N ALA A 138 -37.51 11.37 46.22
CA ALA A 138 -38.02 10.03 45.92
C ALA A 138 -37.39 8.98 46.85
N ARG A 139 -37.86 8.92 48.09
CA ARG A 139 -37.31 8.04 49.15
C ARG A 139 -37.70 6.58 48.98
N SER A 140 -38.71 6.30 48.16
CA SER A 140 -39.24 4.95 47.92
C SER A 140 -38.64 4.32 46.66
N VAL A 141 -37.71 5.01 45.98
CA VAL A 141 -37.02 4.59 44.77
C VAL A 141 -35.52 4.46 45.04
N SER A 142 -34.91 3.40 44.53
CA SER A 142 -33.48 3.12 44.65
C SER A 142 -32.89 2.70 43.32
N VAL A 143 -31.59 2.92 43.15
CA VAL A 143 -30.84 2.35 42.03
C VAL A 143 -30.85 0.83 42.14
N ALA A 144 -31.32 0.17 41.09
CA ALA A 144 -31.45 -1.29 41.03
C ALA A 144 -30.29 -1.94 40.27
N VAL A 145 -29.88 -1.32 39.14
CA VAL A 145 -28.86 -1.85 38.24
C VAL A 145 -28.01 -0.71 37.71
N VAL A 146 -26.69 -0.89 37.73
CA VAL A 146 -25.73 -0.07 36.99
C VAL A 146 -25.24 -0.89 35.80
N SER A 147 -25.92 -0.73 34.66
CA SER A 147 -25.72 -1.55 33.47
C SER A 147 -24.47 -1.13 32.68
N ALA A 148 -24.30 0.17 32.47
CA ALA A 148 -23.19 0.76 31.71
C ALA A 148 -22.87 2.17 32.24
N PRO A 149 -21.77 2.81 31.81
CA PRO A 149 -21.38 4.14 32.32
C PRO A 149 -22.46 5.22 32.20
N ALA A 150 -23.34 5.11 31.20
CA ALA A 150 -24.45 6.01 30.95
C ALA A 150 -25.81 5.28 30.94
N ALA A 151 -25.94 4.13 31.60
CA ALA A 151 -27.20 3.39 31.66
C ALA A 151 -27.45 2.81 33.06
N THR A 152 -28.53 3.28 33.69
CA THR A 152 -28.93 2.94 35.05
C THR A 152 -30.39 2.49 35.08
N VAL A 153 -30.74 1.56 35.96
CA VAL A 153 -32.11 1.14 36.22
C VAL A 153 -32.47 1.50 37.66
N VAL A 154 -33.63 2.11 37.85
CA VAL A 154 -34.21 2.39 39.18
C VAL A 154 -35.39 1.46 39.45
N SER A 155 -35.66 1.21 40.73
CA SER A 155 -36.76 0.36 41.20
C SER A 155 -37.35 0.90 42.50
N GLY A 156 -38.66 0.74 42.69
CA GLY A 156 -39.35 1.31 43.83
C GLY A 156 -40.83 1.57 43.57
N ASP A 157 -41.37 2.60 44.22
CA ASP A 157 -42.79 2.96 44.09
C ASP A 157 -43.19 3.30 42.63
N PRO A 158 -44.31 2.75 42.10
CA PRO A 158 -44.73 2.98 40.73
C PRO A 158 -45.04 4.44 40.38
N GLU A 159 -45.63 5.21 41.32
CA GLU A 159 -46.00 6.60 41.08
C GLU A 159 -44.75 7.48 41.07
N GLU A 160 -43.85 7.29 42.03
CA GLU A 160 -42.56 8.01 42.07
C GLU A 160 -41.72 7.72 40.81
N ILE A 161 -41.68 6.46 40.34
CA ILE A 161 -40.98 6.09 39.11
C ILE A 161 -41.63 6.74 37.88
N ALA A 162 -42.95 6.74 37.77
CA ALA A 162 -43.64 7.37 36.64
C ALA A 162 -43.34 8.88 36.57
N ILE A 163 -43.28 9.55 37.72
CA ILE A 163 -42.89 10.96 37.81
C ILE A 163 -41.45 11.16 37.32
N LEU A 164 -40.50 10.36 37.81
CA LEU A 164 -39.09 10.44 37.40
C LEU A 164 -38.91 10.21 35.91
N VAL A 165 -39.60 9.21 35.34
CA VAL A 165 -39.58 8.96 33.89
C VAL A 165 -40.10 10.16 33.11
N GLY A 166 -41.21 10.77 33.54
CA GLY A 166 -41.72 12.00 32.91
C GLY A 166 -40.76 13.19 33.02
N GLN A 167 -40.05 13.32 34.15
CA GLN A 167 -39.03 14.35 34.35
C GLN A 167 -37.79 14.14 33.48
N TRP A 168 -37.33 12.90 33.30
CA TRP A 168 -36.24 12.58 32.38
C TRP A 168 -36.66 12.84 30.93
N GLN A 169 -37.83 12.37 30.53
CA GLN A 169 -38.35 12.56 29.16
C GLN A 169 -38.58 14.04 28.82
N SER A 170 -39.04 14.86 29.78
CA SER A 170 -39.19 16.31 29.54
C SER A 170 -37.86 17.06 29.40
N ARG A 171 -36.74 16.43 29.77
CA ARG A 171 -35.36 16.89 29.53
C ARG A 171 -34.71 16.23 28.31
N ASP A 172 -35.49 15.57 27.45
CA ASP A 172 -35.03 14.79 26.29
C ASP A 172 -34.07 13.63 26.65
N ILE A 173 -34.17 13.11 27.88
CA ILE A 173 -33.38 11.96 28.33
C ILE A 173 -34.19 10.69 28.09
N ALA A 174 -33.58 9.72 27.40
CA ALA A 174 -34.23 8.44 27.12
C ALA A 174 -34.45 7.63 28.42
N ALA A 175 -35.71 7.54 28.84
CA ALA A 175 -36.16 6.73 29.96
C ALA A 175 -37.41 5.93 29.59
N SER A 176 -37.51 4.69 30.09
CA SER A 176 -38.63 3.80 29.80
C SER A 176 -38.92 2.86 30.97
N MET A 177 -40.20 2.54 31.16
CA MET A 177 -40.62 1.51 32.11
C MET A 177 -40.10 0.15 31.68
N VAL A 178 -39.64 -0.65 32.64
CA VAL A 178 -39.28 -2.04 32.42
C VAL A 178 -40.52 -2.89 32.69
N ASP A 179 -40.82 -3.81 31.78
CA ASP A 179 -42.00 -4.69 31.84
C ASP A 179 -41.82 -5.79 32.91
N VAL A 180 -41.85 -5.40 34.18
CA VAL A 180 -41.73 -6.26 35.38
C VAL A 180 -42.70 -5.80 36.47
N ASP A 181 -43.35 -6.75 37.12
CA ASP A 181 -44.36 -6.49 38.16
C ASP A 181 -43.76 -6.44 39.58
N VAL A 182 -42.42 -6.43 39.71
CA VAL A 182 -41.71 -6.48 40.99
C VAL A 182 -40.51 -5.53 40.99
N ALA A 183 -40.41 -4.68 42.01
CA ALA A 183 -39.27 -3.79 42.26
C ALA A 183 -38.06 -4.53 42.90
N SER A 184 -37.47 -5.46 42.14
CA SER A 184 -36.26 -6.19 42.57
C SER A 184 -35.06 -5.25 42.78
N HIS A 185 -34.12 -5.62 43.65
CA HIS A 185 -32.95 -4.80 44.01
C HIS A 185 -33.29 -3.47 44.72
N SER A 186 -34.36 -3.48 45.53
CA SER A 186 -34.79 -2.35 46.36
C SER A 186 -35.25 -2.80 47.75
N GLY A 187 -35.59 -1.83 48.59
CA GLY A 187 -36.23 -2.06 49.89
C GLY A 187 -37.53 -2.87 49.83
N TYR A 188 -38.21 -2.94 48.69
CA TYR A 188 -39.40 -3.80 48.53
C TYR A 188 -39.08 -5.29 48.73
N MET A 189 -37.81 -5.69 48.61
CA MET A 189 -37.38 -7.07 48.83
C MET A 189 -37.11 -7.39 50.31
N ASP A 190 -37.02 -6.38 51.20
CA ASP A 190 -36.69 -6.57 52.63
C ASP A 190 -37.58 -7.62 53.34
N PRO A 191 -38.91 -7.66 53.13
CA PRO A 191 -39.77 -8.67 53.74
C PRO A 191 -39.46 -10.11 53.30
N LEU A 192 -38.85 -10.29 52.12
CA LEU A 192 -38.57 -11.61 51.55
C LEU A 192 -37.20 -12.16 51.95
N LEU A 193 -36.29 -11.33 52.48
CA LEU A 193 -34.90 -11.74 52.73
C LEU A 193 -34.77 -12.77 53.84
N GLY A 194 -35.58 -12.68 54.89
CA GLY A 194 -35.63 -13.69 55.96
C GLY A 194 -36.12 -15.05 55.44
N PRO A 195 -37.34 -15.10 54.85
CA PRO A 195 -37.87 -16.32 54.23
C PRO A 195 -36.94 -16.93 53.18
N LEU A 196 -36.27 -16.11 52.36
CA LEU A 196 -35.32 -16.62 51.36
C LEU A 196 -34.09 -17.28 52.00
N ARG A 197 -33.54 -16.70 53.08
CA ARG A 197 -32.41 -17.32 53.80
C ARG A 197 -32.78 -18.66 54.41
N GLU A 198 -33.96 -18.72 55.04
CA GLU A 198 -34.47 -19.96 55.62
C GLU A 198 -34.69 -21.03 54.54
N ALA A 199 -35.29 -20.64 53.41
CA ALA A 199 -35.52 -21.52 52.29
C ALA A 199 -34.23 -22.02 51.60
N LEU A 200 -33.07 -21.40 51.83
CA LEU A 200 -31.79 -21.78 51.23
C LEU A 200 -30.76 -22.28 52.26
N ALA A 201 -31.16 -22.55 53.50
CA ALA A 201 -30.25 -22.96 54.57
C ALA A 201 -29.54 -24.32 54.33
N ASP A 202 -30.11 -25.15 53.44
CA ASP A 202 -29.57 -26.45 53.03
C ASP A 202 -28.52 -26.35 51.90
N LEU A 203 -28.30 -25.16 51.33
CA LEU A 203 -27.32 -24.94 50.26
C LEU A 203 -25.90 -25.27 50.71
N ARG A 204 -25.09 -25.93 49.87
CA ARG A 204 -23.69 -26.26 50.14
C ARG A 204 -22.79 -25.82 48.98
N PRO A 205 -22.65 -24.50 48.75
CA PRO A 205 -21.84 -23.99 47.65
C PRO A 205 -20.40 -24.46 47.77
N THR A 206 -19.78 -24.67 46.61
CA THR A 206 -18.36 -25.05 46.52
C THR A 206 -17.56 -23.94 45.84
N ALA A 207 -16.23 -24.05 45.90
CA ALA A 207 -15.37 -23.10 45.22
C ALA A 207 -15.53 -23.25 43.69
N PRO A 208 -15.72 -22.16 42.94
CA PRO A 208 -15.90 -22.24 41.49
C PRO A 208 -14.63 -22.73 40.79
N THR A 209 -14.81 -23.47 39.70
CA THR A 209 -13.72 -23.95 38.83
C THR A 209 -13.30 -22.90 37.79
N LEU A 210 -14.16 -21.91 37.54
CA LEU A 210 -13.94 -20.79 36.63
C LEU A 210 -14.13 -19.46 37.36
N ARG A 211 -13.52 -18.38 36.87
CA ARG A 211 -13.69 -17.07 37.51
C ARG A 211 -15.15 -16.61 37.43
N PHE A 212 -15.71 -16.22 38.58
CA PHE A 212 -17.08 -15.71 38.70
C PHE A 212 -17.02 -14.22 39.04
N TYR A 213 -17.35 -13.36 38.07
CA TYR A 213 -17.43 -11.92 38.32
C TYR A 213 -18.81 -11.57 38.87
N SER A 214 -18.94 -11.61 40.20
CA SER A 214 -20.16 -11.22 40.89
C SER A 214 -20.56 -9.78 40.56
N THR A 215 -21.85 -9.56 40.32
CA THR A 215 -22.46 -8.22 40.20
C THR A 215 -22.99 -7.73 41.54
N VAL A 216 -22.96 -8.54 42.59
CA VAL A 216 -23.36 -8.18 43.96
C VAL A 216 -22.19 -7.58 44.73
N THR A 217 -21.02 -8.24 44.69
CA THR A 217 -19.81 -7.82 45.42
C THR A 217 -18.57 -7.85 44.51
N PRO A 218 -17.63 -6.91 44.68
CA PRO A 218 -16.32 -7.01 44.03
C PRO A 218 -15.39 -8.02 44.70
N GLU A 219 -15.71 -8.49 45.92
CA GLU A 219 -14.89 -9.44 46.68
C GLU A 219 -14.85 -10.81 46.02
N GLU A 220 -13.65 -11.30 45.72
CA GLU A 220 -13.44 -12.63 45.15
C GLU A 220 -13.48 -13.71 46.24
N GLY A 221 -14.00 -14.89 45.90
CA GLY A 221 -14.02 -16.04 46.81
C GLY A 221 -15.11 -16.01 47.87
N ARG A 222 -16.01 -15.02 47.86
CA ARG A 222 -17.23 -15.04 48.69
C ARG A 222 -18.06 -16.28 48.39
N SER A 223 -18.44 -17.01 49.44
CA SER A 223 -19.33 -18.17 49.34
C SER A 223 -20.70 -17.76 48.76
N LEU A 224 -21.24 -18.55 47.82
CA LEU A 224 -22.55 -18.30 47.21
C LEU A 224 -23.69 -18.92 48.03
N ASP A 225 -23.69 -18.66 49.33
CA ASP A 225 -24.63 -19.22 50.31
C ASP A 225 -25.97 -18.45 50.37
N ALA A 226 -26.83 -18.81 51.32
CA ALA A 226 -28.13 -18.19 51.51
C ALA A 226 -28.06 -16.67 51.71
N ASP A 227 -27.02 -16.17 52.40
CA ASP A 227 -26.80 -14.73 52.58
C ASP A 227 -26.39 -14.05 51.28
N TYR A 228 -25.56 -14.70 50.47
CA TYR A 228 -25.23 -14.22 49.13
C TYR A 228 -26.49 -14.06 48.27
N TRP A 229 -27.39 -15.05 48.25
CA TRP A 229 -28.60 -14.98 47.43
C TRP A 229 -29.64 -13.97 47.94
N ALA A 230 -29.70 -13.75 49.25
CA ALA A 230 -30.46 -12.65 49.83
C ALA A 230 -29.90 -11.28 49.41
N ASP A 231 -28.57 -11.13 49.43
CA ASP A 231 -27.90 -9.93 48.90
C ASP A 231 -28.11 -9.79 47.39
N ASN A 232 -28.04 -10.86 46.61
CA ASN A 232 -28.29 -10.84 45.17
C ASN A 232 -29.71 -10.34 44.85
N LEU A 233 -30.70 -10.68 45.67
CA LEU A 233 -32.07 -10.20 45.49
C LEU A 233 -32.23 -8.72 45.88
N ARG A 234 -31.50 -8.25 46.89
CA ARG A 234 -31.70 -6.95 47.54
C ARG A 234 -30.76 -5.84 47.05
N GLN A 235 -29.51 -6.15 46.81
CA GLN A 235 -28.47 -5.17 46.53
C GLN A 235 -28.45 -4.78 45.05
N VAL A 236 -27.84 -3.64 44.77
CA VAL A 236 -27.66 -3.10 43.42
C VAL A 236 -26.85 -4.06 42.55
N VAL A 237 -27.34 -4.34 41.34
CA VAL A 237 -26.62 -5.13 40.33
C VAL A 237 -25.55 -4.25 39.67
N ARG A 238 -24.28 -4.50 40.00
CA ARG A 238 -23.12 -3.76 39.49
C ARG A 238 -22.55 -4.38 38.20
N PHE A 239 -23.40 -4.56 37.19
CA PHE A 239 -23.03 -5.20 35.92
C PHE A 239 -21.87 -4.48 35.22
N SER A 240 -21.91 -3.15 35.16
CA SER A 240 -20.82 -2.33 34.60
C SER A 240 -19.45 -2.61 35.25
N SER A 241 -19.43 -2.79 36.58
CA SER A 241 -18.20 -3.11 37.32
C SER A 241 -17.70 -4.53 37.01
N ALA A 242 -18.59 -5.51 36.91
CA ALA A 242 -18.22 -6.88 36.53
C ALA A 242 -17.66 -6.95 35.10
N CYS A 243 -18.30 -6.27 34.14
CA CYS A 243 -17.81 -6.15 32.76
C CYS A 243 -16.43 -5.47 32.71
N THR A 244 -16.26 -4.37 33.44
CA THR A 244 -14.98 -3.63 33.50
C THR A 244 -13.84 -4.50 34.02
N ARG A 245 -14.08 -5.29 35.08
CA ARG A 245 -13.09 -6.25 35.60
C ARG A 245 -12.75 -7.31 34.56
N ALA A 246 -13.74 -7.97 33.98
CA ALA A 246 -13.53 -8.99 32.96
C ALA A 246 -12.75 -8.46 31.73
N LEU A 247 -13.06 -7.24 31.29
CA LEU A 247 -12.34 -6.56 30.19
C LEU A 247 -10.89 -6.23 30.58
N GLY A 248 -10.67 -5.75 31.81
CA GLY A 248 -9.35 -5.48 32.38
C GLY A 248 -8.48 -6.73 32.51
N ASP A 249 -9.10 -7.88 32.76
CA ASP A 249 -8.44 -9.20 32.81
C ASP A 249 -8.15 -9.80 31.41
N GLY A 250 -8.49 -9.07 30.34
CA GLY A 250 -8.13 -9.43 28.97
C GLY A 250 -9.19 -10.25 28.22
N HIS A 251 -10.39 -10.46 28.79
CA HIS A 251 -11.47 -11.13 28.05
C HIS A 251 -11.97 -10.23 26.89
N ARG A 252 -12.15 -10.82 25.70
CA ARG A 252 -12.57 -10.11 24.48
C ARG A 252 -13.76 -10.73 23.75
N LEU A 253 -14.00 -12.02 23.92
CA LEU A 253 -15.17 -12.72 23.39
C LEU A 253 -16.19 -12.94 24.51
N PHE A 254 -17.38 -12.39 24.36
CA PHE A 254 -18.49 -12.52 25.30
C PHE A 254 -19.69 -13.15 24.63
N ILE A 255 -20.29 -14.12 25.32
CA ILE A 255 -21.45 -14.86 24.82
C ILE A 255 -22.59 -14.72 25.83
N GLU A 256 -23.70 -14.15 25.39
CA GLU A 256 -24.91 -14.04 26.20
C GLU A 256 -25.79 -15.28 25.99
N CYS A 257 -25.93 -16.09 27.03
CA CYS A 257 -26.67 -17.35 27.03
C CYS A 257 -28.16 -17.13 27.30
N THR A 258 -28.85 -16.31 26.51
CA THR A 258 -30.27 -15.97 26.73
C THR A 258 -31.15 -16.25 25.50
N PRO A 259 -32.48 -16.38 25.67
CA PRO A 259 -33.43 -16.46 24.55
C PRO A 259 -33.41 -15.22 23.64
N HIS A 260 -32.98 -14.08 24.19
CA HIS A 260 -32.81 -12.84 23.47
C HIS A 260 -31.76 -11.95 24.17
N PRO A 261 -30.76 -11.42 23.45
CA PRO A 261 -29.72 -10.62 24.05
C PRO A 261 -30.25 -9.27 24.56
N LEU A 262 -30.03 -9.00 25.84
CA LEU A 262 -30.36 -7.73 26.48
C LEU A 262 -29.12 -7.02 27.05
N ALA A 263 -28.04 -7.78 27.33
CA ALA A 263 -26.84 -7.26 27.97
C ALA A 263 -25.75 -6.83 26.96
N LEU A 264 -25.80 -7.31 25.72
CA LEU A 264 -24.77 -7.01 24.70
C LEU A 264 -24.53 -5.50 24.48
N ARG A 265 -25.59 -4.68 24.44
CA ARG A 265 -25.43 -3.22 24.29
C ARG A 265 -24.67 -2.62 25.46
N ALA A 266 -25.08 -2.95 26.69
CA ALA A 266 -24.44 -2.46 27.90
C ALA A 266 -22.97 -2.92 27.97
N LEU A 267 -22.67 -4.16 27.60
CA LEU A 267 -21.31 -4.66 27.49
C LEU A 267 -20.48 -3.84 26.48
N GLY A 268 -21.05 -3.54 25.30
CA GLY A 268 -20.41 -2.70 24.28
C GLY A 268 -20.07 -1.30 24.79
N GLU A 269 -20.99 -0.68 25.53
CA GLU A 269 -20.77 0.64 26.14
C GLU A 269 -19.68 0.61 27.23
N ASN A 270 -19.63 -0.45 28.05
CA ASN A 270 -18.55 -0.64 29.02
C ASN A 270 -17.19 -0.80 28.34
N ALA A 271 -17.12 -1.56 27.24
CA ALA A 271 -15.89 -1.75 26.47
C ALA A 271 -15.42 -0.45 25.82
N ALA A 272 -16.34 0.30 25.21
CA ALA A 272 -16.07 1.60 24.64
C ALA A 272 -15.54 2.60 25.69
N GLY A 273 -16.12 2.60 26.89
CA GLY A 273 -15.66 3.43 28.01
C GLY A 273 -14.21 3.15 28.46
N LEU A 274 -13.68 1.95 28.17
CA LEU A 274 -12.30 1.57 28.45
C LEU A 274 -11.38 1.66 27.22
N GLY A 275 -11.89 2.08 26.06
CA GLY A 275 -11.14 2.07 24.80
C GLY A 275 -10.86 0.68 24.23
N ALA A 276 -11.59 -0.35 24.68
CA ALA A 276 -11.49 -1.71 24.16
C ALA A 276 -12.36 -1.87 22.92
N ALA A 277 -11.80 -1.58 21.74
CA ALA A 277 -12.50 -1.65 20.45
C ALA A 277 -12.48 -3.07 19.82
N ASP A 278 -11.72 -4.00 20.39
CA ASP A 278 -11.46 -5.35 19.90
C ASP A 278 -12.37 -6.42 20.52
N ILE A 279 -13.52 -6.01 21.09
CA ILE A 279 -14.46 -6.96 21.70
C ILE A 279 -15.43 -7.54 20.68
N ILE A 280 -15.81 -8.80 20.89
CA ILE A 280 -16.86 -9.50 20.16
C ILE A 280 -17.91 -9.97 21.16
N ALA A 281 -19.15 -9.56 20.93
CA ALA A 281 -20.28 -9.86 21.81
C ALA A 281 -21.38 -10.55 21.00
N VAL A 282 -21.74 -11.78 21.39
CA VAL A 282 -22.65 -12.66 20.63
C VAL A 282 -23.80 -13.11 21.51
N GLY A 283 -25.03 -13.01 21.01
CA GLY A 283 -26.21 -13.59 21.64
C GLY A 283 -26.43 -15.02 21.17
N SER A 284 -26.87 -15.90 22.06
CA SER A 284 -27.10 -17.31 21.73
C SER A 284 -28.35 -17.52 20.86
N LEU A 285 -29.43 -16.81 21.18
CA LEU A 285 -30.70 -16.85 20.47
C LEU A 285 -31.20 -15.42 20.22
N ARG A 286 -32.20 -15.26 19.34
CA ARG A 286 -32.78 -13.95 19.03
C ARG A 286 -34.26 -14.09 18.76
N ARG A 287 -35.07 -13.24 19.41
CA ARG A 287 -36.50 -13.07 19.12
C ARG A 287 -36.74 -12.90 17.62
N ASP A 288 -37.84 -13.50 17.15
CA ASP A 288 -38.33 -13.42 15.77
C ASP A 288 -37.32 -13.98 14.73
N THR A 289 -36.36 -14.78 15.19
CA THR A 289 -35.40 -15.52 14.37
C THR A 289 -35.51 -17.01 14.74
N PRO A 290 -35.56 -17.95 13.78
CA PRO A 290 -35.54 -19.37 14.10
C PRO A 290 -34.33 -19.73 14.97
N ASP A 291 -34.55 -20.44 16.09
CA ASP A 291 -33.52 -20.68 17.12
C ASP A 291 -32.22 -21.28 16.55
N ARG A 292 -32.34 -22.28 15.66
CA ARG A 292 -31.18 -22.89 14.99
C ARG A 292 -30.41 -21.88 14.14
N GLU A 293 -31.11 -21.00 13.43
CA GLU A 293 -30.47 -19.98 12.60
C GLU A 293 -29.74 -18.96 13.48
N ALA A 294 -30.37 -18.48 14.55
CA ALA A 294 -29.77 -17.54 15.48
C ALA A 294 -28.50 -18.12 16.13
N PHE A 295 -28.57 -19.36 16.61
CA PHE A 295 -27.42 -20.03 17.24
C PHE A 295 -26.29 -20.29 16.25
N MET A 296 -26.59 -20.79 15.04
CA MET A 296 -25.58 -21.04 14.00
C MET A 296 -24.92 -19.74 13.51
N ALA A 297 -25.69 -18.65 13.42
CA ALA A 297 -25.13 -17.32 13.12
C ALA A 297 -24.17 -16.86 14.24
N GLY A 298 -24.54 -17.10 15.50
CA GLY A 298 -23.66 -16.87 16.64
C GLY A 298 -22.36 -17.68 16.57
N LEU A 299 -22.44 -18.98 16.28
CA LEU A 299 -21.26 -19.84 16.06
C LEU A 299 -20.37 -19.31 14.94
N GLY A 300 -20.96 -18.89 13.82
CA GLY A 300 -20.24 -18.26 12.72
C GLY A 300 -19.52 -16.98 13.15
N ALA A 301 -20.17 -16.13 13.95
CA ALA A 301 -19.55 -14.93 14.51
C ALA A 301 -18.37 -15.25 15.42
N VAL A 302 -18.50 -16.27 16.29
CA VAL A 302 -17.40 -16.77 17.13
C VAL A 302 -16.24 -17.29 16.27
N HIS A 303 -16.52 -18.06 15.22
CA HIS A 303 -15.49 -18.57 14.30
C HIS A 303 -14.73 -17.45 13.59
N CYS A 304 -15.46 -16.48 13.02
CA CYS A 304 -14.87 -15.33 12.33
C CYS A 304 -14.06 -14.42 13.27
N ALA A 305 -14.42 -14.40 14.56
CA ALA A 305 -13.67 -13.72 15.60
C ALA A 305 -12.38 -14.46 16.02
N GLY A 306 -12.09 -15.63 15.46
CA GLY A 306 -10.93 -16.46 15.82
C GLY A 306 -11.18 -17.39 17.00
N GLY A 307 -12.43 -17.54 17.45
CA GLY A 307 -12.80 -18.54 18.43
C GLY A 307 -12.58 -19.96 17.91
N VAL A 308 -12.04 -20.83 18.76
CA VAL A 308 -11.80 -22.23 18.43
C VAL A 308 -13.11 -23.00 18.54
N LEU A 309 -13.55 -23.59 17.43
CA LEU A 309 -14.72 -24.47 17.38
C LEU A 309 -14.27 -25.91 17.10
N ASP A 310 -14.90 -26.85 17.79
CA ASP A 310 -14.70 -28.29 17.59
C ASP A 310 -15.64 -28.80 16.50
N TRP A 311 -15.29 -28.47 15.25
CA TRP A 311 -16.03 -28.97 14.08
C TRP A 311 -15.97 -30.48 13.94
N GLN A 312 -14.90 -31.12 14.44
CA GLN A 312 -14.70 -32.56 14.35
C GLN A 312 -15.76 -33.33 15.15
N ARG A 313 -16.17 -32.81 16.32
CA ARG A 313 -17.21 -33.44 17.13
C ARG A 313 -18.57 -33.54 16.44
N HIS A 314 -18.91 -32.60 15.56
CA HIS A 314 -20.21 -32.56 14.87
C HIS A 314 -20.16 -33.08 13.43
N TYR A 315 -19.01 -32.98 12.78
CA TYR A 315 -18.86 -33.25 11.35
C TYR A 315 -17.68 -34.18 11.01
N GLY A 316 -16.97 -34.73 12.00
CA GLY A 316 -15.76 -35.55 11.80
C GLY A 316 -15.99 -36.84 11.02
N ASP A 317 -17.19 -37.42 11.10
CA ASP A 317 -17.61 -38.61 10.35
C ASP A 317 -18.43 -38.26 9.08
N GLY A 318 -18.53 -36.96 8.75
CA GLY A 318 -19.31 -36.48 7.61
C GLY A 318 -18.56 -36.64 6.28
N ASP A 319 -19.32 -36.82 5.20
CA ASP A 319 -18.78 -36.70 3.83
C ASP A 319 -18.64 -35.21 3.49
N LEU A 320 -17.43 -34.67 3.68
CA LEU A 320 -17.14 -33.24 3.51
C LEU A 320 -16.86 -32.92 2.04
N ALA A 321 -17.64 -31.99 1.47
CA ALA A 321 -17.39 -31.51 0.12
C ALA A 321 -16.08 -30.72 0.01
N GLU A 322 -15.29 -30.95 -1.04
CA GLU A 322 -14.16 -30.11 -1.38
C GLU A 322 -14.65 -28.74 -1.84
N LEU A 323 -14.50 -27.73 -0.98
CA LEU A 323 -14.70 -26.34 -1.37
C LEU A 323 -13.46 -25.86 -2.14
N PRO A 324 -13.61 -24.93 -3.11
CA PRO A 324 -12.47 -24.26 -3.72
C PRO A 324 -11.56 -23.73 -2.61
N GLY A 325 -10.28 -24.11 -2.64
CA GLY A 325 -9.31 -23.68 -1.64
C GLY A 325 -9.13 -22.16 -1.58
N THR A 326 -8.23 -21.69 -0.72
CA THR A 326 -7.93 -20.27 -0.49
C THR A 326 -8.04 -19.42 -1.76
N SER A 327 -9.04 -18.54 -1.78
CA SER A 327 -9.19 -17.55 -2.84
C SER A 327 -8.18 -16.43 -2.59
N TRP A 328 -7.05 -16.50 -3.30
CA TRP A 328 -6.04 -15.46 -3.25
C TRP A 328 -6.60 -14.16 -3.83
N ASN A 329 -6.47 -13.05 -3.11
CA ASN A 329 -6.57 -11.72 -3.71
C ASN A 329 -5.36 -11.55 -4.63
N ARG A 330 -5.51 -11.96 -5.90
CA ARG A 330 -4.46 -11.97 -6.91
C ARG A 330 -4.11 -10.55 -7.35
N ARG A 331 -3.52 -9.77 -6.45
CA ARG A 331 -2.79 -8.57 -6.81
C ARG A 331 -1.44 -9.00 -7.37
N VAL A 332 -1.14 -8.54 -8.57
CA VAL A 332 0.14 -8.79 -9.22
C VAL A 332 1.19 -7.94 -8.52
N HIS A 333 1.79 -8.50 -7.47
CA HIS A 333 3.00 -7.96 -6.85
C HIS A 333 4.21 -8.51 -7.61
N ARG A 334 4.43 -7.98 -8.81
CA ARG A 334 5.59 -8.30 -9.64
C ARG A 334 6.59 -7.18 -9.47
N ILE A 335 7.76 -7.48 -8.92
CA ILE A 335 8.96 -6.75 -9.31
C ILE A 335 9.19 -7.25 -10.73
N ASP A 336 8.97 -6.40 -11.73
CA ASP A 336 9.57 -6.64 -13.02
C ASP A 336 11.06 -6.49 -12.81
N PRO A 337 11.88 -7.57 -12.72
CA PRO A 337 13.30 -7.36 -12.88
C PRO A 337 13.43 -6.67 -14.26
N PRO A 338 14.12 -5.52 -14.37
CA PRO A 338 14.34 -4.84 -15.66
C PRO A 338 15.17 -5.67 -16.65
N TYR A 339 15.34 -6.96 -16.37
CA TYR A 339 16.31 -7.85 -16.93
C TYR A 339 15.71 -9.25 -17.09
N ARG A 340 15.13 -9.54 -18.26
CA ARG A 340 15.07 -10.91 -18.78
C ARG A 340 16.31 -11.11 -19.63
N LEU A 341 17.29 -11.85 -19.10
CA LEU A 341 18.38 -12.42 -19.89
C LEU A 341 17.82 -13.00 -21.19
N ILE A 342 18.53 -12.74 -22.28
CA ILE A 342 18.16 -13.12 -23.64
C ILE A 342 17.92 -14.65 -23.69
N ALA A 343 16.69 -15.02 -24.11
CA ALA A 343 16.16 -16.35 -24.44
C ALA A 343 15.91 -17.39 -23.29
N PRO A 344 14.64 -17.68 -22.93
CA PRO A 344 14.23 -18.61 -21.85
C PRO A 344 14.49 -20.11 -22.06
N HIS A 345 15.29 -20.53 -23.05
CA HIS A 345 15.37 -21.95 -23.47
C HIS A 345 16.77 -22.53 -23.61
N LEU A 346 17.83 -21.78 -23.28
CA LEU A 346 19.20 -22.30 -23.27
C LEU A 346 19.72 -22.38 -21.83
N ILE A 347 20.29 -23.54 -21.48
CA ILE A 347 21.06 -23.73 -20.25
C ILE A 347 22.34 -22.90 -20.37
N GLY A 348 22.58 -21.99 -19.41
CA GLY A 348 23.84 -21.25 -19.28
C GLY A 348 23.63 -19.73 -19.25
N ALA A 349 23.91 -19.10 -18.11
CA ALA A 349 23.80 -17.66 -17.89
C ALA A 349 24.90 -16.82 -18.60
N ASP A 350 25.61 -17.41 -19.58
CA ASP A 350 26.90 -16.92 -20.07
C ASP A 350 26.86 -16.27 -21.47
N GLN A 351 25.67 -15.87 -21.95
CA GLN A 351 25.55 -15.25 -23.28
C GLN A 351 25.81 -13.74 -23.25
N HIS A 352 26.61 -13.25 -24.19
CA HIS A 352 26.94 -11.83 -24.35
C HIS A 352 25.68 -10.98 -24.65
N CYS A 353 25.47 -9.86 -23.96
CA CYS A 353 24.20 -9.11 -24.03
C CYS A 353 23.87 -8.49 -25.41
N LEU A 354 24.86 -8.25 -26.27
CA LEU A 354 24.65 -7.72 -27.63
C LEU A 354 24.85 -8.74 -28.75
N LEU A 355 25.45 -9.91 -28.45
CA LEU A 355 25.74 -10.93 -29.47
C LEU A 355 24.86 -12.17 -29.28
N GLY A 356 24.52 -12.52 -28.04
CA GLY A 356 23.79 -13.74 -27.69
C GLY A 356 24.62 -15.00 -27.93
N GLY A 357 23.93 -16.13 -28.08
CA GLY A 357 24.54 -17.39 -28.50
C GLY A 357 24.93 -17.39 -29.99
N HIS A 358 25.85 -18.28 -30.37
CA HIS A 358 26.26 -18.48 -31.75
C HIS A 358 26.12 -19.92 -32.22
N VAL A 359 26.07 -20.07 -33.54
CA VAL A 359 26.24 -21.33 -34.25
C VAL A 359 27.56 -21.27 -34.99
N HIS A 360 28.37 -22.31 -34.83
CA HIS A 360 29.58 -22.56 -35.63
C HIS A 360 29.22 -23.56 -36.72
N ASP A 361 29.22 -23.12 -37.96
CA ASP A 361 28.95 -23.96 -39.13
C ASP A 361 30.23 -24.70 -39.52
N GLN A 362 30.25 -26.00 -39.25
CA GLN A 362 31.39 -26.89 -39.52
C GLN A 362 31.17 -27.78 -40.76
N GLU A 363 30.03 -27.65 -41.45
CA GLU A 363 29.69 -28.53 -42.58
C GLU A 363 30.46 -28.19 -43.87
N ASP A 364 30.93 -26.94 -44.01
CA ASP A 364 31.79 -26.49 -45.11
C ASP A 364 33.25 -26.33 -44.64
N PRO A 365 34.15 -27.29 -44.94
CA PRO A 365 35.56 -27.21 -44.55
C PRO A 365 36.31 -26.01 -45.17
N GLU A 366 35.77 -25.39 -46.22
CA GLU A 366 36.35 -24.21 -46.85
C GLU A 366 35.84 -22.90 -46.23
N CYS A 367 34.77 -22.94 -45.44
CA CYS A 367 34.10 -21.77 -44.88
C CYS A 367 33.86 -21.91 -43.36
N ASP A 368 34.89 -21.60 -42.58
CA ASP A 368 34.85 -21.61 -41.11
C ASP A 368 34.01 -20.44 -40.57
N ARG A 369 32.69 -20.61 -40.57
CA ARG A 369 31.71 -19.54 -40.39
C ARG A 369 31.02 -19.59 -39.03
N TYR A 370 30.92 -18.43 -38.40
CA TYR A 370 30.22 -18.20 -37.14
C TYR A 370 29.05 -17.25 -37.35
N LEU A 371 27.91 -17.56 -36.73
CA LEU A 371 26.69 -16.78 -36.84
C LEU A 371 26.07 -16.54 -35.46
N TRP A 372 25.83 -15.27 -35.13
CA TRP A 372 25.08 -14.83 -33.97
C TRP A 372 23.79 -14.16 -34.42
N GLN A 373 22.70 -14.41 -33.71
CA GLN A 373 21.44 -13.70 -33.91
C GLN A 373 20.84 -13.32 -32.57
N THR A 374 20.65 -12.02 -32.36
CA THR A 374 20.13 -11.52 -31.09
C THR A 374 19.11 -10.41 -31.32
N PRO A 375 17.93 -10.49 -30.69
CA PRO A 375 17.02 -9.35 -30.62
C PRO A 375 17.65 -8.26 -29.73
N ILE A 376 17.87 -7.08 -30.29
CA ILE A 376 18.43 -5.94 -29.56
C ILE A 376 17.36 -4.84 -29.51
N SER A 377 17.09 -4.37 -28.30
CA SER A 377 16.16 -3.27 -28.03
C SER A 377 16.46 -2.63 -26.69
N ALA A 378 16.02 -1.38 -26.50
CA ALA A 378 16.00 -0.74 -25.19
C ALA A 378 15.16 -1.50 -24.15
N ALA A 379 14.20 -2.33 -24.58
CA ALA A 379 13.42 -3.17 -23.67
C ALA A 379 14.23 -4.36 -23.10
N ARG A 380 15.25 -4.83 -23.82
CA ARG A 380 16.12 -5.95 -23.40
C ARG A 380 17.39 -5.49 -22.72
N VAL A 381 17.96 -4.38 -23.19
CA VAL A 381 19.18 -3.78 -22.64
C VAL A 381 18.90 -2.30 -22.36
N PRO A 382 18.29 -1.99 -21.19
CA PRO A 382 17.73 -0.66 -20.90
C PRO A 382 18.70 0.50 -21.03
N TRP A 383 19.96 0.28 -20.64
CA TRP A 383 20.99 1.31 -20.70
C TRP A 383 21.32 1.74 -22.14
N LEU A 384 20.97 0.96 -23.17
CA LEU A 384 21.12 1.40 -24.56
C LEU A 384 20.21 2.58 -24.93
N ALA A 385 19.11 2.79 -24.20
CA ALA A 385 18.20 3.92 -24.43
C ALA A 385 18.82 5.29 -24.12
N ASP A 386 19.90 5.29 -23.34
CA ASP A 386 20.57 6.49 -22.88
C ASP A 386 21.53 7.08 -23.92
N HIS A 387 21.80 6.41 -25.04
CA HIS A 387 22.52 7.01 -26.17
C HIS A 387 21.53 7.32 -27.30
N GLN A 388 21.24 8.61 -27.48
CA GLN A 388 20.25 9.08 -28.45
C GLN A 388 20.86 10.04 -29.44
N VAL A 389 20.47 9.89 -30.71
CA VAL A 389 20.81 10.80 -31.80
C VAL A 389 19.52 11.37 -32.35
N SER A 390 19.37 12.69 -32.37
CA SER A 390 18.15 13.39 -32.78
C SER A 390 16.89 12.89 -32.06
N GLY A 391 17.02 12.60 -30.76
CA GLY A 391 15.93 12.12 -29.90
C GLY A 391 15.53 10.66 -30.09
N VAL A 392 16.26 9.90 -30.92
CA VAL A 392 16.01 8.48 -31.17
C VAL A 392 17.11 7.63 -30.53
N PRO A 393 16.78 6.58 -29.76
CA PRO A 393 17.76 5.61 -29.27
C PRO A 393 18.49 4.91 -30.42
N VAL A 394 19.80 5.08 -30.47
CA VAL A 394 20.69 4.51 -31.49
C VAL A 394 21.85 3.82 -30.79
N MET A 395 22.21 2.61 -31.24
CA MET A 395 23.40 1.91 -30.76
C MET A 395 24.62 2.81 -30.94
N ALA A 396 25.30 3.14 -29.85
CA ALA A 396 26.57 3.86 -29.90
C ALA A 396 27.57 3.10 -30.79
N GLY A 397 28.43 3.80 -31.53
CA GLY A 397 29.45 3.14 -32.35
C GLY A 397 30.38 2.23 -31.53
N ALA A 398 30.57 2.58 -30.25
CA ALA A 398 31.23 1.76 -29.26
C ALA A 398 30.56 0.37 -29.06
N GLY A 399 29.25 0.27 -29.17
CA GLY A 399 28.50 -0.98 -29.07
C GLY A 399 28.75 -1.93 -30.26
N LEU A 400 28.84 -1.39 -31.47
CA LEU A 400 29.20 -2.16 -32.67
C LEU A 400 30.67 -2.62 -32.62
N CYS A 401 31.57 -1.79 -32.07
CA CYS A 401 32.94 -2.18 -31.81
C CYS A 401 33.03 -3.32 -30.78
N GLU A 402 32.27 -3.23 -29.69
CA GLU A 402 32.20 -4.30 -28.68
C GLU A 402 31.69 -5.62 -29.27
N MET A 403 30.66 -5.59 -30.11
CA MET A 403 30.20 -6.79 -30.81
C MET A 403 31.31 -7.43 -31.67
N ALA A 404 32.17 -6.63 -32.30
CA ALA A 404 33.31 -7.15 -33.05
C ALA A 404 34.37 -7.77 -32.13
N LEU A 405 34.72 -7.10 -31.02
CA LEU A 405 35.71 -7.58 -30.04
C LEU A 405 35.24 -8.89 -29.37
N ALA A 406 33.98 -8.93 -28.91
CA ALA A 406 33.41 -10.11 -28.27
C ALA A 406 33.29 -11.30 -29.24
N ALA A 407 32.96 -11.06 -30.51
CA ALA A 407 32.98 -12.12 -31.53
C ALA A 407 34.40 -12.66 -31.74
N GLY A 408 35.42 -11.79 -31.78
CA GLY A 408 36.82 -12.20 -31.90
C GLY A 408 37.29 -13.01 -30.70
N ALA A 409 36.93 -12.60 -29.48
CA ALA A 409 37.24 -13.33 -28.25
C ALA A 409 36.62 -14.74 -28.26
N GLN A 410 35.39 -14.89 -28.76
CA GLN A 410 34.72 -16.19 -28.89
C GLN A 410 35.35 -17.07 -29.99
N ILE A 411 35.63 -16.51 -31.17
CA ILE A 411 36.22 -17.26 -32.31
C ILE A 411 37.62 -17.79 -31.97
N PHE A 412 38.44 -16.98 -31.32
CA PHE A 412 39.83 -17.31 -31.01
C PHE A 412 40.04 -17.83 -29.59
N ALA A 413 38.97 -17.94 -28.79
CA ALA A 413 38.99 -18.39 -27.40
C ALA A 413 40.07 -17.69 -26.55
N THR A 414 40.08 -16.35 -26.60
CA THR A 414 41.12 -15.51 -25.98
C THR A 414 40.53 -14.24 -25.36
N ASP A 415 41.10 -13.81 -24.23
CA ASP A 415 40.79 -12.51 -23.59
C ASP A 415 41.60 -11.35 -24.20
N HIS A 416 42.57 -11.68 -25.06
CA HIS A 416 43.38 -10.71 -25.81
C HIS A 416 42.91 -10.72 -27.25
N VAL A 417 42.15 -9.69 -27.63
CA VAL A 417 41.55 -9.57 -28.95
C VAL A 417 41.90 -8.22 -29.58
N GLN A 418 42.08 -8.24 -30.90
CA GLN A 418 42.23 -7.05 -31.71
C GLN A 418 41.17 -7.05 -32.82
N ALA A 419 40.52 -5.91 -33.00
CA ALA A 419 39.68 -5.64 -34.15
C ALA A 419 40.28 -4.47 -34.95
N THR A 420 40.46 -4.64 -36.26
CA THR A 420 40.98 -3.63 -37.18
C THR A 420 39.99 -3.35 -38.29
N GLU A 421 40.17 -2.23 -38.98
CA GLU A 421 39.32 -1.83 -40.11
C GLU A 421 37.84 -1.81 -39.73
N ILE A 422 37.52 -1.33 -38.51
CA ILE A 422 36.16 -1.28 -37.99
C ILE A 422 35.46 -0.12 -38.69
N ALA A 423 34.65 -0.41 -39.70
CA ALA A 423 33.91 0.59 -40.46
C ALA A 423 32.44 0.56 -40.04
N LEU A 424 31.92 1.70 -39.59
CA LEU A 424 30.50 1.87 -39.24
C LEU A 424 29.78 2.50 -40.43
N GLN A 425 28.94 1.70 -41.10
CA GLN A 425 28.34 2.04 -42.39
C GLN A 425 26.93 2.63 -42.26
N ALA A 426 26.17 2.19 -41.26
CA ALA A 426 24.81 2.66 -41.03
C ALA A 426 24.45 2.58 -39.53
N PRO A 427 23.66 3.53 -39.00
CA PRO A 427 23.23 3.49 -37.60
C PRO A 427 22.31 2.29 -37.33
N LEU A 428 22.45 1.68 -36.15
CA LEU A 428 21.52 0.67 -35.66
C LEU A 428 20.51 1.33 -34.70
N VAL A 429 19.32 1.60 -35.22
CA VAL A 429 18.21 2.20 -34.45
C VAL A 429 17.55 1.14 -33.57
N LEU A 430 17.28 1.46 -32.30
CA LEU A 430 16.88 0.48 -31.28
C LEU A 430 15.36 0.35 -31.07
N GLY A 431 14.55 1.07 -31.86
CA GLY A 431 13.09 1.00 -31.83
C GLY A 431 12.48 0.88 -33.24
N PRO A 432 11.57 -0.07 -33.50
CA PRO A 432 11.12 -1.18 -32.62
C PRO A 432 12.21 -2.26 -32.41
N GLU A 433 11.94 -3.29 -31.60
CA GLU A 433 12.89 -4.42 -31.40
C GLU A 433 13.23 -5.09 -32.73
N GLN A 434 14.53 -5.21 -33.03
CA GLN A 434 15.02 -5.82 -34.26
C GLN A 434 15.98 -6.96 -33.96
N THR A 435 15.94 -7.99 -34.80
CA THR A 435 16.93 -9.08 -34.74
C THR A 435 18.18 -8.66 -35.49
N VAL A 436 19.28 -8.50 -34.77
CA VAL A 436 20.59 -8.17 -35.32
C VAL A 436 21.35 -9.47 -35.58
N THR A 437 21.88 -9.59 -36.79
CA THR A 437 22.70 -10.74 -37.20
C THR A 437 24.16 -10.31 -37.28
N THR A 438 25.03 -11.03 -36.59
CA THR A 438 26.49 -10.89 -36.74
C THR A 438 27.00 -12.16 -37.40
N SER A 439 27.73 -12.01 -38.50
CA SER A 439 28.40 -13.15 -39.16
C SER A 439 29.90 -12.89 -39.22
N ALA A 440 30.67 -13.95 -39.04
CA ALA A 440 32.11 -13.90 -39.21
C ALA A 440 32.61 -15.14 -39.95
N VAL A 441 33.60 -14.96 -40.82
CA VAL A 441 34.27 -16.07 -41.53
C VAL A 441 35.75 -16.03 -41.19
N ARG A 442 36.26 -17.11 -40.59
CA ARG A 442 37.65 -17.25 -40.20
C ARG A 442 38.49 -17.80 -41.35
N HIS A 443 39.66 -17.19 -41.54
CA HIS A 443 40.69 -17.61 -42.48
C HIS A 443 42.05 -17.55 -41.77
N GLY A 444 42.53 -18.69 -41.26
CA GLY A 444 43.74 -18.76 -40.44
C GLY A 444 43.58 -17.98 -39.14
N ASP A 445 44.52 -17.06 -38.88
CA ASP A 445 44.56 -16.24 -37.65
C ASP A 445 43.74 -14.95 -37.72
N ALA A 446 42.91 -14.80 -38.75
CA ALA A 446 42.05 -13.62 -38.93
C ALA A 446 40.61 -14.03 -39.28
N ALA A 447 39.63 -13.23 -38.88
CA ALA A 447 38.23 -13.41 -39.26
C ALA A 447 37.63 -12.10 -39.79
N LYS A 448 36.86 -12.19 -40.89
CA LYS A 448 36.11 -11.04 -41.42
C LYS A 448 34.69 -11.05 -40.87
N LEU A 449 34.27 -9.97 -40.25
CA LEU A 449 32.98 -9.84 -39.56
C LEU A 449 32.08 -8.80 -40.24
N ARG A 450 30.77 -9.09 -40.24
CA ARG A 450 29.70 -8.18 -40.67
C ARG A 450 28.57 -8.20 -39.64
N ILE A 451 28.08 -7.03 -39.26
CA ILE A 451 26.90 -6.83 -38.40
C ILE A 451 25.82 -6.20 -39.26
N PHE A 452 24.65 -6.82 -39.35
CA PHE A 452 23.56 -6.36 -40.21
C PHE A 452 22.18 -6.70 -39.65
N THR A 453 21.18 -5.96 -40.09
CA THR A 453 19.76 -6.25 -39.88
C THR A 453 19.11 -6.65 -41.21
N PRO A 454 18.16 -7.60 -41.21
CA PRO A 454 17.40 -7.93 -42.41
C PRO A 454 16.43 -6.79 -42.75
N THR A 455 16.42 -6.35 -44.00
CA THR A 455 15.40 -5.42 -44.52
C THR A 455 14.75 -5.99 -45.79
N PRO A 456 13.58 -5.48 -46.22
CA PRO A 456 12.91 -5.95 -47.44
C PRO A 456 13.80 -5.88 -48.70
N ASP A 457 14.69 -4.90 -48.77
CA ASP A 457 15.56 -4.63 -49.93
C ASP A 457 16.94 -5.30 -49.82
N GLY A 458 17.13 -6.16 -48.80
CA GLY A 458 18.40 -6.84 -48.50
C GLY A 458 18.95 -6.49 -47.11
N PRO A 459 20.06 -7.12 -46.69
CA PRO A 459 20.63 -6.85 -45.37
C PRO A 459 21.23 -5.44 -45.29
N LEU A 460 20.78 -4.62 -44.35
CA LEU A 460 21.40 -3.34 -44.03
C LEU A 460 22.63 -3.58 -43.15
N VAL A 461 23.81 -3.35 -43.69
CA VAL A 461 25.08 -3.54 -42.97
C VAL A 461 25.34 -2.33 -42.09
N HIS A 462 25.47 -2.57 -40.77
CA HIS A 462 25.77 -1.54 -39.78
C HIS A 462 27.28 -1.40 -39.57
N ALA A 463 28.00 -2.52 -39.53
CA ALA A 463 29.44 -2.50 -39.31
C ALA A 463 30.16 -3.68 -39.96
N THR A 464 31.43 -3.47 -40.31
CA THR A 464 32.37 -4.51 -40.72
C THR A 464 33.67 -4.38 -39.94
N ALA A 465 34.36 -5.50 -39.69
CA ALA A 465 35.66 -5.50 -39.03
C ALA A 465 36.50 -6.71 -39.45
N VAL A 466 37.81 -6.63 -39.21
CA VAL A 466 38.74 -7.75 -39.26
C VAL A 466 39.20 -8.06 -37.83
N LEU A 467 39.02 -9.30 -37.41
CA LEU A 467 39.30 -9.77 -36.04
C LEU A 467 40.54 -10.64 -36.06
N ALA A 468 41.39 -10.52 -35.04
CA ALA A 468 42.54 -11.39 -34.83
C ALA A 468 42.84 -11.54 -33.32
N PRO A 469 43.58 -12.58 -32.91
CA PRO A 469 44.16 -12.63 -31.57
C PRO A 469 45.01 -11.36 -31.32
N GLY A 470 44.75 -10.72 -30.18
CA GLY A 470 45.48 -9.53 -29.75
C GLY A 470 46.81 -9.87 -29.09
N PRO A 471 47.73 -8.90 -29.00
CA PRO A 471 48.98 -9.07 -28.25
C PRO A 471 48.70 -9.30 -26.75
N SER A 472 49.36 -10.31 -26.17
CA SER A 472 49.23 -10.64 -24.74
C SER A 472 50.18 -9.86 -23.81
N ALA A 473 51.12 -9.11 -24.39
CA ALA A 473 52.14 -8.39 -23.63
C ALA A 473 51.51 -7.23 -22.82
N HIS A 474 51.67 -7.27 -21.50
CA HIS A 474 51.25 -6.16 -20.63
C HIS A 474 52.09 -4.90 -20.89
N ARG A 475 51.40 -3.77 -21.02
CA ARG A 475 52.02 -2.44 -21.15
C ARG A 475 51.65 -1.56 -19.98
N ARG A 476 52.60 -0.72 -19.57
CA ARG A 476 52.31 0.43 -18.70
C ARG A 476 52.14 1.66 -19.58
N GLY A 477 51.08 2.41 -19.31
CA GLY A 477 50.87 3.69 -19.97
C GLY A 477 51.81 4.75 -19.40
N PRO A 478 51.87 5.93 -20.03
CA PRO A 478 52.62 7.05 -19.50
C PRO A 478 52.14 7.40 -18.09
N ALA A 479 53.06 7.65 -17.17
CA ALA A 479 52.72 8.14 -15.85
C ALA A 479 52.08 9.53 -15.99
N HIS A 480 50.78 9.62 -15.73
CA HIS A 480 50.07 10.90 -15.75
C HIS A 480 49.95 11.46 -14.34
N ALA A 481 50.80 12.41 -14.01
CA ALA A 481 50.56 13.37 -12.94
C ALA A 481 50.03 14.64 -13.63
N PRO A 482 48.73 14.98 -13.51
CA PRO A 482 48.22 16.20 -14.12
C PRO A 482 49.01 17.38 -13.57
N ALA A 483 49.72 18.07 -14.45
CA ALA A 483 50.46 19.26 -14.09
C ALA A 483 49.45 20.37 -13.77
N SER A 484 49.82 21.28 -12.87
CA SER A 484 48.94 22.37 -12.39
C SER A 484 48.45 23.32 -13.48
N ASP A 485 48.98 23.22 -14.70
CA ASP A 485 48.69 24.05 -15.86
C ASP A 485 47.67 23.44 -16.85
N TRP A 486 47.14 22.23 -16.58
CA TRP A 486 46.08 21.63 -17.39
C TRP A 486 44.72 22.28 -17.12
N THR A 487 43.95 22.54 -18.18
CA THR A 487 42.65 23.20 -18.07
C THR A 487 41.56 22.16 -17.79
N GLU A 488 40.76 22.40 -16.77
CA GLU A 488 39.64 21.54 -16.42
C GLU A 488 38.41 21.86 -17.27
N VAL A 489 37.78 20.82 -17.82
CA VAL A 489 36.51 20.92 -18.54
C VAL A 489 35.45 20.19 -17.73
N VAL A 490 34.34 20.87 -17.47
CA VAL A 490 33.21 20.28 -16.75
C VAL A 490 32.50 19.28 -17.68
N PRO A 491 32.41 17.98 -17.32
CA PRO A 491 31.79 16.98 -18.19
C PRO A 491 30.34 17.33 -18.60
N ALA A 492 29.59 17.97 -17.70
CA ALA A 492 28.22 18.42 -17.97
C ALA A 492 28.14 19.41 -19.15
N ASP A 493 29.16 20.26 -19.34
CA ASP A 493 29.20 21.21 -20.45
C ASP A 493 29.44 20.50 -21.78
N VAL A 494 30.24 19.43 -21.79
CA VAL A 494 30.42 18.57 -22.97
C VAL A 494 29.09 17.91 -23.35
N TYR A 495 28.35 17.40 -22.37
CA TYR A 495 27.02 16.82 -22.60
C TYR A 495 26.00 17.85 -23.09
N ALA A 496 25.99 19.05 -22.52
CA ALA A 496 25.13 20.13 -22.96
C ALA A 496 25.47 20.59 -24.39
N TYR A 497 26.77 20.68 -24.71
CA TYR A 497 27.25 21.03 -26.05
C TYR A 497 26.83 19.99 -27.10
N LEU A 498 27.11 18.70 -26.84
CA LEU A 498 26.72 17.61 -27.75
C LEU A 498 25.20 17.54 -27.96
N ARG A 499 24.40 17.72 -26.90
CA ARG A 499 22.94 17.71 -26.98
C ARG A 499 22.38 18.89 -27.77
N SER A 500 22.90 20.09 -27.53
CA SER A 500 22.32 21.33 -28.09
C SER A 500 22.84 21.70 -29.48
N ARG A 501 24.08 21.29 -29.83
CA ARG A 501 24.70 21.63 -31.12
C ARG A 501 24.77 20.46 -32.10
N HIS A 502 24.74 19.24 -31.58
CA HIS A 502 24.93 18.02 -32.36
C HIS A 502 23.83 16.98 -32.14
N ASP A 503 22.73 17.32 -31.45
CA ASP A 503 21.60 16.44 -31.19
C ASP A 503 21.96 15.06 -30.61
N ILE A 504 23.06 14.96 -29.86
CA ILE A 504 23.46 13.72 -29.20
C ILE A 504 23.19 13.86 -27.70
N ALA A 505 22.23 13.08 -27.21
CA ALA A 505 21.89 13.05 -25.80
C ALA A 505 22.46 11.77 -25.16
N HIS A 506 23.22 11.97 -24.08
CA HIS A 506 23.69 10.92 -23.18
C HIS A 506 22.86 10.95 -21.89
N GLY A 507 22.26 9.83 -21.55
CA GLY A 507 21.57 9.56 -20.29
C GLY A 507 22.50 8.91 -19.26
N PRO A 508 21.96 8.53 -18.08
CA PRO A 508 22.75 8.10 -16.92
C PRO A 508 23.78 6.99 -17.18
N ALA A 509 23.51 6.06 -18.10
CA ALA A 509 24.44 4.99 -18.46
C ALA A 509 25.74 5.49 -19.10
N PHE A 510 25.66 6.55 -19.91
CA PHE A 510 26.76 7.09 -20.72
C PHE A 510 27.41 8.34 -20.12
N THR A 511 27.04 8.74 -18.89
CA THR A 511 27.62 9.88 -18.18
C THR A 511 28.64 9.45 -17.12
N GLY A 512 29.57 8.56 -17.50
CA GLY A 512 30.57 7.99 -16.59
C GLY A 512 31.85 8.81 -16.42
N ILE A 513 31.99 9.92 -17.15
CA ILE A 513 33.16 10.80 -17.02
C ILE A 513 33.08 11.61 -15.73
N GLU A 514 34.02 11.37 -14.83
CA GLU A 514 34.13 12.08 -13.55
C GLU A 514 34.89 13.40 -13.69
N ARG A 515 35.88 13.43 -14.59
CA ARG A 515 36.76 14.59 -14.78
C ARG A 515 37.37 14.58 -16.18
N ILE A 516 37.52 15.75 -16.81
CA ILE A 516 38.27 15.93 -18.06
C ILE A 516 39.29 17.05 -17.85
N GLN A 517 40.54 16.80 -18.24
CA GLN A 517 41.61 17.81 -18.22
C GLN A 517 42.24 17.88 -19.62
N LEU A 518 42.30 19.08 -20.19
CA LEU A 518 42.89 19.36 -21.49
C LEU A 518 44.32 19.88 -21.32
N HIS A 519 45.24 19.36 -22.14
CA HIS A 519 46.59 19.92 -22.22
C HIS A 519 46.52 21.33 -22.82
N PRO A 520 47.23 22.34 -22.30
CA PRO A 520 47.09 23.72 -22.76
C PRO A 520 47.52 23.92 -24.22
N ARG A 521 48.54 23.19 -24.68
CA ARG A 521 49.22 23.42 -25.98
C ARG A 521 49.14 22.26 -26.98
N ALA A 522 48.58 21.13 -26.58
CA ALA A 522 48.51 19.93 -27.42
C ALA A 522 47.06 19.48 -27.50
N ASP A 523 46.72 18.78 -28.57
CA ASP A 523 45.37 18.27 -28.81
C ASP A 523 45.15 16.96 -28.05
N THR A 524 45.39 16.99 -26.74
CA THR A 524 45.38 15.84 -25.85
C THR A 524 44.56 16.14 -24.60
N ALA A 525 43.84 15.13 -24.11
CA ALA A 525 43.16 15.18 -22.82
C ALA A 525 43.40 13.92 -22.00
N VAL A 526 43.19 14.07 -20.69
CA VAL A 526 43.04 12.95 -19.77
C VAL A 526 41.67 13.03 -19.13
N ALA A 527 40.92 11.94 -19.22
CA ALA A 527 39.62 11.79 -18.61
C ALA A 527 39.65 10.71 -17.52
N SER A 528 38.98 10.96 -16.40
CA SER A 528 38.65 9.94 -15.38
C SER A 528 37.29 9.34 -15.73
N VAL A 529 37.24 8.03 -15.91
CA VAL A 529 36.14 7.30 -16.55
C VAL A 529 35.68 6.12 -15.70
N ARG A 530 34.41 5.74 -15.78
CA ARG A 530 33.87 4.57 -15.07
C ARG A 530 32.56 4.08 -15.69
N ILE A 531 32.36 2.77 -15.62
CA ILE A 531 31.04 2.19 -15.88
C ILE A 531 30.08 2.61 -14.77
N THR A 532 28.99 3.28 -15.14
CA THR A 532 27.93 3.73 -14.23
C THR A 532 27.03 2.59 -13.79
N ASP A 533 26.30 2.78 -12.68
CA ASP A 533 25.47 1.71 -12.12
C ASP A 533 24.37 1.17 -13.06
N PRO A 534 23.68 2.01 -13.88
CA PRO A 534 22.74 1.51 -14.88
C PRO A 534 23.37 0.56 -15.91
N ALA A 535 24.65 0.75 -16.23
CA ALA A 535 25.41 -0.04 -17.20
C ALA A 535 26.21 -1.20 -16.56
N ARG A 536 26.40 -1.17 -15.23
CA ARG A 536 27.31 -2.10 -14.51
C ARG A 536 26.85 -3.56 -14.58
N SER A 537 25.55 -3.81 -14.62
CA SER A 537 24.97 -5.17 -14.58
C SER A 537 25.40 -6.08 -15.75
N SER A 538 25.69 -5.50 -16.92
CA SER A 538 26.19 -6.22 -18.10
C SER A 538 27.72 -6.17 -18.27
N SER A 539 28.44 -5.45 -17.40
CA SER A 539 29.88 -5.18 -17.59
C SER A 539 30.77 -6.43 -17.60
N TRP A 540 30.38 -7.48 -16.90
CA TRP A 540 31.13 -8.74 -16.86
C TRP A 540 30.98 -9.58 -18.14
N MET A 541 29.96 -9.29 -18.96
CA MET A 541 29.71 -10.00 -20.21
C MET A 541 30.45 -9.40 -21.40
N THR A 542 30.99 -8.18 -21.27
CA THR A 542 31.62 -7.42 -22.35
C THR A 542 33.15 -7.47 -22.26
N VAL A 543 33.82 -7.52 -23.40
CA VAL A 543 35.27 -7.34 -23.52
C VAL A 543 35.66 -5.89 -23.19
N LEU A 544 34.99 -4.93 -23.82
CA LEU A 544 35.13 -3.50 -23.60
C LEU A 544 33.73 -2.85 -23.58
N HIS A 545 33.24 -2.56 -22.38
CA HIS A 545 31.86 -2.09 -22.20
C HIS A 545 31.54 -0.87 -23.09
N PRO A 546 30.42 -0.85 -23.84
CA PRO A 546 30.12 0.22 -24.79
C PRO A 546 30.05 1.61 -24.16
N ALA A 547 29.45 1.75 -22.98
CA ALA A 547 29.44 3.02 -22.27
C ALA A 547 30.85 3.54 -21.92
N LEU A 548 31.78 2.65 -21.56
CA LEU A 548 33.15 3.03 -21.22
C LEU A 548 33.96 3.46 -22.45
N LEU A 549 33.78 2.77 -23.59
CA LEU A 549 34.41 3.19 -24.85
C LEU A 549 33.78 4.49 -25.37
N ASP A 550 32.48 4.69 -25.18
CA ASP A 550 31.81 5.94 -25.53
C ASP A 550 32.27 7.12 -24.66
N GLU A 551 32.61 6.90 -23.38
CA GLU A 551 33.28 7.92 -22.56
C GLU A 551 34.63 8.38 -23.17
N VAL A 552 35.34 7.50 -23.90
CA VAL A 552 36.54 7.88 -24.68
C VAL A 552 36.16 8.74 -25.87
N VAL A 553 35.08 8.40 -26.58
CA VAL A 553 34.54 9.19 -27.69
C VAL A 553 34.16 10.60 -27.22
N GLN A 554 33.47 10.71 -26.08
CA GLN A 554 33.09 11.96 -25.45
C GLN A 554 34.31 12.79 -25.03
N ALA A 555 35.38 12.16 -24.52
CA ALA A 555 36.64 12.85 -24.22
C ALA A 555 37.34 13.38 -25.47
N VAL A 556 37.32 12.63 -26.58
CA VAL A 556 37.79 13.10 -27.89
C VAL A 556 36.96 14.28 -28.38
N ALA A 557 35.64 14.20 -28.27
CA ALA A 557 34.73 15.30 -28.62
C ALA A 557 35.01 16.57 -27.80
N ALA A 558 35.36 16.44 -26.52
CA ALA A 558 35.75 17.57 -25.66
C ALA A 558 37.04 18.26 -26.15
N VAL A 559 38.06 17.50 -26.56
CA VAL A 559 39.28 18.08 -27.17
C VAL A 559 38.92 18.79 -28.47
N TRP A 560 38.13 18.12 -29.31
CA TRP A 560 37.80 18.60 -30.65
C TRP A 560 36.99 19.90 -30.62
N SER A 561 35.92 19.97 -29.82
CA SER A 561 35.07 21.17 -29.70
C SER A 561 35.75 22.35 -28.99
N THR A 562 36.78 22.09 -28.17
CA THR A 562 37.55 23.16 -27.54
C THR A 562 38.58 23.77 -28.50
N ARG A 563 39.08 22.97 -29.46
CA ARG A 563 40.13 23.38 -30.41
C ARG A 563 39.58 23.89 -31.73
N TYR A 564 38.40 23.42 -32.12
CA TYR A 564 37.78 23.69 -33.43
C TYR A 564 36.34 24.13 -33.26
N VAL A 565 35.88 25.00 -34.17
CA VAL A 565 34.46 25.34 -34.28
C VAL A 565 33.79 24.29 -35.17
N LEU A 566 32.97 23.45 -34.57
CA LEU A 566 32.33 22.34 -35.27
C LEU A 566 31.12 22.82 -36.07
N ASP A 567 30.93 22.24 -37.26
CA ASP A 567 29.69 22.42 -38.02
C ASP A 567 28.52 21.76 -37.26
N PRO A 568 27.34 22.39 -37.22
CA PRO A 568 26.21 21.90 -36.45
C PRO A 568 25.61 20.60 -37.03
N GLY A 569 24.85 19.91 -36.19
CA GLY A 569 24.18 18.66 -36.49
C GLY A 569 24.96 17.41 -36.05
N PRO A 570 24.39 16.21 -36.22
CA PRO A 570 24.87 15.01 -35.57
C PRO A 570 26.29 14.60 -35.95
N VAL A 571 27.11 14.38 -34.92
CA VAL A 571 28.48 13.85 -35.01
C VAL A 571 28.49 12.43 -34.44
N VAL A 572 28.83 11.45 -35.26
CA VAL A 572 28.82 10.04 -34.84
C VAL A 572 30.18 9.40 -35.10
N VAL A 573 30.42 8.27 -34.45
CA VAL A 573 31.57 7.42 -34.76
C VAL A 573 31.38 6.82 -36.16
N SER A 574 32.35 7.01 -37.05
CA SER A 574 32.36 6.40 -38.39
C SER A 574 33.27 5.18 -38.49
N GLY A 575 34.20 5.01 -37.54
CA GLY A 575 35.01 3.81 -37.47
C GLY A 575 36.20 3.88 -36.52
N PHE A 576 36.97 2.80 -36.51
CA PHE A 576 38.22 2.65 -35.78
C PHE A 576 39.24 1.96 -36.69
N ALA A 577 40.46 2.48 -36.77
CA ALA A 577 41.53 1.80 -37.50
C ALA A 577 41.95 0.51 -36.78
N ALA A 578 42.12 0.57 -35.45
CA ALA A 578 42.35 -0.60 -34.61
C ALA A 578 41.85 -0.38 -33.17
N VAL A 579 41.31 -1.42 -32.57
CA VAL A 579 41.05 -1.50 -31.13
C VAL A 579 41.69 -2.78 -30.61
N ARG A 580 42.58 -2.64 -29.63
CA ARG A 580 43.31 -3.75 -29.00
C ARG A 580 42.97 -3.81 -27.52
N VAL A 581 42.56 -4.98 -27.05
CA VAL A 581 42.24 -5.21 -25.65
C VAL A 581 43.27 -6.17 -25.05
N PHE A 582 43.88 -5.74 -23.94
CA PHE A 582 44.99 -6.43 -23.27
C PHE A 582 44.56 -7.18 -22.00
N GLY A 583 43.26 -7.23 -21.71
CA GLY A 583 42.66 -7.88 -20.55
C GLY A 583 41.37 -7.20 -20.10
N PRO A 584 40.84 -7.52 -18.90
CA PRO A 584 39.54 -7.05 -18.43
C PRO A 584 39.45 -5.51 -18.36
N ALA A 585 38.67 -4.90 -19.25
CA ALA A 585 38.58 -3.45 -19.37
C ALA A 585 37.64 -2.79 -18.34
N GLY A 586 36.79 -3.55 -17.64
CA GLY A 586 35.83 -3.02 -16.66
C GLY A 586 36.45 -2.25 -15.48
N HIS A 587 37.75 -2.44 -15.24
CA HIS A 587 38.52 -1.72 -14.22
C HIS A 587 39.26 -0.49 -14.73
N ALA A 588 39.04 -0.08 -15.99
CA ALA A 588 39.59 1.18 -16.49
C ALA A 588 39.09 2.35 -15.62
N ARG A 589 39.99 3.29 -15.33
CA ARG A 589 39.71 4.50 -14.56
C ARG A 589 40.20 5.76 -15.24
N ARG A 590 41.08 5.63 -16.25
CA ARG A 590 41.66 6.76 -16.97
C ARG A 590 41.68 6.50 -18.47
N ALA A 591 41.35 7.51 -19.24
CA ALA A 591 41.53 7.54 -20.69
C ALA A 591 42.47 8.70 -21.04
N CYS A 592 43.57 8.42 -21.73
CA CYS A 592 44.40 9.45 -22.37
C CYS A 592 44.04 9.48 -23.85
N VAL A 593 43.58 10.63 -24.36
CA VAL A 593 43.12 10.79 -25.74
C VAL A 593 43.95 11.85 -26.44
N SER A 594 44.26 11.66 -27.72
CA SER A 594 44.96 12.63 -28.55
C SER A 594 44.32 12.70 -29.94
N LEU A 595 44.04 13.90 -30.44
CA LEU A 595 43.66 14.08 -31.84
C LEU A 595 44.88 13.82 -32.73
N ASN A 596 44.65 13.11 -33.83
CA ASN A 596 45.64 12.87 -34.88
C ASN A 596 45.43 13.84 -36.04
N SER A 597 44.17 14.09 -36.41
CA SER A 597 43.75 15.08 -37.41
C SER A 597 42.33 15.56 -37.10
N ALA A 598 42.02 16.81 -37.42
CA ALA A 598 40.70 17.39 -37.19
C ALA A 598 40.42 18.56 -38.13
N ASP A 599 39.16 18.69 -38.55
CA ASP A 599 38.58 19.87 -39.21
C ASP A 599 37.22 20.21 -38.56
N SER A 600 36.37 21.03 -39.20
CA SER A 600 35.05 21.42 -38.63
C SER A 600 34.00 20.30 -38.69
N GLY A 601 34.20 19.28 -39.53
CA GLY A 601 33.21 18.24 -39.81
C GLY A 601 33.66 16.82 -39.44
N GLN A 602 34.95 16.57 -39.24
CA GLN A 602 35.48 15.27 -38.85
C GLN A 602 36.78 15.38 -38.03
N CYS A 603 37.04 14.36 -37.21
CA CYS A 603 38.34 14.18 -36.58
C CYS A 603 38.73 12.70 -36.49
N THR A 604 40.03 12.43 -36.42
CA THR A 604 40.57 11.13 -36.02
C THR A 604 41.40 11.26 -34.76
N ALA A 605 41.31 10.28 -33.87
CA ALA A 605 41.97 10.30 -32.57
C ALA A 605 42.58 8.94 -32.21
N SER A 606 43.54 8.97 -31.29
CA SER A 606 44.08 7.80 -30.63
C SER A 606 43.82 7.90 -29.14
N ALA A 607 43.58 6.77 -28.48
CA ALA A 607 43.34 6.73 -27.05
C ALA A 607 43.96 5.51 -26.37
N THR A 608 44.29 5.66 -25.10
CA THR A 608 44.77 4.59 -24.24
C THR A 608 43.92 4.56 -22.97
N LEU A 609 43.28 3.43 -22.72
CA LEU A 609 42.52 3.16 -21.50
C LEU A 609 43.41 2.46 -20.48
N MET A 610 43.39 2.94 -19.24
CA MET A 610 44.24 2.47 -18.16
C MET A 610 43.46 2.27 -16.86
N THR A 611 43.94 1.34 -16.04
CA THR A 611 43.55 1.21 -14.64
C THR A 611 44.13 2.33 -13.76
N ALA A 612 43.71 2.39 -12.50
CA ALA A 612 44.22 3.36 -11.53
C ALA A 612 45.75 3.23 -11.29
N ASP A 613 46.30 2.02 -11.36
CA ASP A 613 47.74 1.73 -11.23
C ASP A 613 48.54 1.92 -12.53
N GLY A 614 47.88 2.32 -13.64
CA GLY A 614 48.54 2.68 -14.90
C GLY A 614 48.81 1.52 -15.86
N LYS A 615 48.21 0.35 -15.62
CA LYS A 615 48.21 -0.76 -16.58
C LYS A 615 47.30 -0.41 -17.75
N VAL A 616 47.80 -0.56 -18.97
CA VAL A 616 46.99 -0.40 -20.19
C VAL A 616 46.05 -1.59 -20.33
N VAL A 617 44.75 -1.32 -20.49
CA VAL A 617 43.72 -2.34 -20.70
C VAL A 617 43.19 -2.34 -22.12
N ALA A 618 43.19 -1.19 -22.79
CA ALA A 618 42.89 -1.09 -24.21
C ALA A 618 43.64 0.06 -24.89
N GLU A 619 43.98 -0.13 -26.16
CA GLU A 619 44.49 0.90 -27.07
C GLU A 619 43.49 1.06 -28.23
N ILE A 620 43.19 2.31 -28.56
CA ILE A 620 42.31 2.71 -29.64
C ILE A 620 43.11 3.55 -30.62
N GLU A 621 43.16 3.16 -31.88
CA GLU A 621 43.85 3.86 -32.95
C GLU A 621 42.85 4.27 -34.04
N GLY A 622 42.98 5.51 -34.51
CA GLY A 622 42.16 6.02 -35.61
C GLY A 622 40.66 5.97 -35.31
N LEU A 623 40.25 6.28 -34.07
CA LEU A 623 38.85 6.54 -33.75
C LEU A 623 38.39 7.76 -34.58
N ALA A 624 37.49 7.52 -35.52
CA ALA A 624 37.00 8.54 -36.44
C ALA A 624 35.60 9.02 -36.02
N LEU A 625 35.46 10.33 -35.85
CA LEU A 625 34.17 11.00 -35.63
C LEU A 625 33.86 11.86 -36.86
N SER A 626 32.62 11.83 -37.33
CA SER A 626 32.20 12.61 -38.50
C SER A 626 30.79 13.14 -38.33
N ASN A 627 30.59 14.37 -38.77
CA ASN A 627 29.28 14.99 -38.93
C ASN A 627 28.55 14.33 -40.12
N ILE A 628 27.35 13.80 -39.90
CA ILE A 628 26.55 13.09 -40.91
C ILE A 628 25.51 13.95 -41.60
N THR A 629 25.38 15.22 -41.21
CA THR A 629 24.51 16.19 -41.90
C THR A 629 25.01 16.40 -43.33
N PRO A 630 24.16 16.36 -44.36
CA PRO A 630 24.57 16.68 -45.73
C PRO A 630 25.17 18.09 -45.86
N PRO A 631 26.24 18.31 -46.67
CA PRO A 631 26.90 19.61 -46.78
C PRO A 631 25.99 20.78 -47.16
N ASP A 632 24.96 20.53 -47.97
CA ASP A 632 23.93 21.49 -48.38
C ASP A 632 23.05 21.95 -47.21
N GLN A 633 22.73 21.05 -46.28
CA GLN A 633 21.96 21.36 -45.08
C GLN A 633 22.83 22.06 -44.02
N ARG A 634 24.12 21.75 -43.94
CA ARG A 634 25.07 22.47 -43.06
C ARG A 634 25.11 23.96 -43.40
N PHE A 635 24.99 24.33 -44.67
CA PHE A 635 25.04 25.72 -45.11
C PHE A 635 23.84 26.55 -44.60
N ASN A 636 22.65 25.96 -44.53
CA ASN A 636 21.42 26.65 -44.08
C ASN A 636 21.48 27.07 -42.60
N SER A 637 22.15 26.28 -41.76
CA SER A 637 22.33 26.56 -40.33
C SER A 637 23.27 27.74 -40.02
N ARG A 638 24.04 28.22 -41.02
CA ARG A 638 24.88 29.43 -40.87
C ARG A 638 24.09 30.73 -41.01
N LEU A 639 22.78 30.65 -41.26
CA LEU A 639 21.86 31.77 -41.33
C LEU A 639 21.00 31.79 -40.06
N SER A 640 21.18 32.80 -39.21
CA SER A 640 20.40 32.96 -37.98
C SER A 640 18.91 33.23 -38.30
N HIS A 641 18.01 32.56 -37.58
CA HIS A 641 16.58 32.85 -37.56
C HIS A 641 16.09 32.97 -36.11
N LEU A 642 15.14 33.88 -35.88
CA LEU A 642 14.58 34.18 -34.58
C LEU A 642 13.49 33.15 -34.25
N GLU A 643 13.64 32.38 -33.16
CA GLU A 643 12.64 31.41 -32.73
C GLU A 643 12.24 31.66 -31.27
N TRP A 644 10.93 31.62 -31.00
CA TRP A 644 10.37 31.87 -29.67
C TRP A 644 10.16 30.54 -28.94
N ALA A 645 10.82 30.37 -27.80
CA ALA A 645 10.61 29.22 -26.92
C ALA A 645 9.62 29.55 -25.80
N ALA A 646 8.66 28.66 -25.54
CA ALA A 646 7.70 28.82 -24.45
C ALA A 646 8.38 28.58 -23.08
N MET A 647 8.28 29.54 -22.17
CA MET A 647 8.66 29.34 -20.77
C MET A 647 7.51 28.71 -19.96
N PRO A 648 7.81 27.88 -18.93
CA PRO A 648 6.79 27.40 -18.00
C PRO A 648 6.13 28.56 -17.24
N PRO A 649 4.82 28.48 -16.92
CA PRO A 649 4.13 29.51 -16.15
C PRO A 649 4.70 29.59 -14.72
N CYS A 650 5.04 30.80 -14.28
CA CYS A 650 5.43 31.08 -12.90
C CYS A 650 4.20 30.96 -11.98
N ALA A 651 4.35 30.38 -10.78
CA ALA A 651 3.25 30.23 -9.83
C ALA A 651 2.68 31.60 -9.40
N ASP A 652 1.35 31.68 -9.25
CA ASP A 652 0.58 32.89 -8.93
C ASP A 652 1.12 33.63 -7.68
N ALA A 653 1.98 34.62 -7.89
CA ALA A 653 2.32 35.59 -6.86
C ALA A 653 1.13 36.56 -6.67
N ALA A 654 0.76 36.85 -5.42
CA ALA A 654 -0.25 37.85 -5.12
C ALA A 654 0.19 39.21 -5.68
N LEU A 655 -0.60 39.76 -6.60
CA LEU A 655 -0.32 41.04 -7.25
C LEU A 655 -0.66 42.17 -6.28
N THR A 656 0.35 42.80 -5.67
CA THR A 656 0.18 43.97 -4.80
C THR A 656 0.83 45.21 -5.42
N GLY A 657 0.10 46.32 -5.50
CA GLY A 657 0.62 47.62 -6.00
C GLY A 657 -0.36 48.36 -6.91
N ASP A 658 0.03 49.59 -7.29
CA ASP A 658 -0.65 50.40 -8.31
C ASP A 658 -0.09 50.08 -9.71
N TRP A 659 -0.98 49.66 -10.61
CA TRP A 659 -0.66 49.24 -11.98
C TRP A 659 -1.18 50.26 -12.99
N LEU A 660 -0.34 50.62 -13.96
CA LEU A 660 -0.76 51.40 -15.11
C LEU A 660 -0.89 50.49 -16.33
N VAL A 661 -2.08 50.42 -16.91
CA VAL A 661 -2.34 49.65 -18.13
C VAL A 661 -2.44 50.62 -19.30
N ILE A 662 -1.46 50.57 -20.20
CA ILE A 662 -1.40 51.44 -21.37
C ILE A 662 -1.76 50.60 -22.60
N ALA A 663 -2.74 51.04 -23.37
CA ALA A 663 -3.09 50.43 -24.65
C ALA A 663 -2.93 51.42 -25.81
N GLU A 664 -2.49 50.90 -26.95
CA GLU A 664 -2.22 51.69 -28.15
C GLU A 664 -3.51 52.12 -28.87
N HIS A 665 -4.61 51.37 -28.70
CA HIS A 665 -5.92 51.58 -29.33
C HIS A 665 -7.07 51.24 -28.36
N ASP A 666 -8.26 51.84 -28.55
CA ASP A 666 -9.48 51.51 -27.79
C ASP A 666 -9.86 50.04 -28.03
N GLY A 667 -9.79 49.21 -26.99
CA GLY A 667 -10.06 47.78 -27.06
C GLY A 667 -10.81 47.25 -25.83
N PRO A 668 -11.33 46.01 -25.88
CA PRO A 668 -11.89 45.39 -24.68
C PRO A 668 -10.78 44.99 -23.69
N TRP A 669 -9.56 44.79 -24.18
CA TRP A 669 -8.47 44.15 -23.44
C TRP A 669 -7.90 45.00 -22.31
N GLU A 670 -7.75 46.32 -22.48
CA GLU A 670 -7.26 47.17 -21.40
C GLU A 670 -8.24 47.23 -20.22
N GLN A 671 -9.54 47.23 -20.52
CA GLN A 671 -10.60 47.23 -19.50
C GLN A 671 -10.70 45.86 -18.82
N GLU A 672 -10.65 44.78 -19.60
CA GLU A 672 -10.67 43.41 -19.06
C GLU A 672 -9.45 43.12 -18.20
N LEU A 673 -8.26 43.57 -18.61
CA LEU A 673 -7.03 43.39 -17.83
C LEU A 673 -7.06 44.24 -16.56
N ALA A 674 -7.45 45.51 -16.64
CA ALA A 674 -7.62 46.36 -15.45
C ALA A 674 -8.62 45.71 -14.46
N ALA A 675 -9.77 45.22 -14.95
CA ALA A 675 -10.75 44.53 -14.11
C ALA A 675 -10.21 43.20 -13.54
N ALA A 676 -9.38 42.47 -14.28
CA ALA A 676 -8.73 41.24 -13.79
C ALA A 676 -7.70 41.54 -12.69
N LEU A 677 -6.92 42.61 -12.84
CA LEU A 677 -5.95 43.08 -11.84
C LEU A 677 -6.66 43.52 -10.55
N GLN A 678 -7.77 44.27 -10.67
CA GLN A 678 -8.61 44.65 -9.52
C GLN A 678 -9.20 43.44 -8.80
N ARG A 679 -9.71 42.44 -9.54
CA ARG A 679 -10.20 41.18 -8.94
C ARG A 679 -9.13 40.43 -8.17
N ARG A 680 -7.85 40.60 -8.53
CA ARG A 680 -6.70 39.98 -7.85
C ARG A 680 -6.06 40.87 -6.77
N GLY A 681 -6.69 41.99 -6.42
CA GLY A 681 -6.30 42.83 -5.28
C GLY A 681 -5.31 43.96 -5.60
N ALA A 682 -4.98 44.18 -6.87
CA ALA A 682 -4.17 45.30 -7.32
C ALA A 682 -5.03 46.50 -7.71
N ALA A 683 -4.57 47.71 -7.43
CA ALA A 683 -5.18 48.91 -8.01
C ALA A 683 -4.68 49.08 -9.45
N SER A 684 -5.56 49.44 -10.38
CA SER A 684 -5.22 49.54 -11.80
C SER A 684 -5.81 50.79 -12.44
N HIS A 685 -5.03 51.45 -13.29
CA HIS A 685 -5.39 52.66 -14.01
C HIS A 685 -5.23 52.43 -15.52
N PRO A 686 -6.32 52.33 -16.29
CA PRO A 686 -6.25 52.22 -17.74
C PRO A 686 -5.99 53.59 -18.37
N LEU A 687 -5.08 53.65 -19.35
CA LEU A 687 -4.84 54.80 -20.21
C LEU A 687 -4.80 54.34 -21.68
N THR A 688 -5.67 54.94 -22.49
CA THR A 688 -5.83 54.49 -23.89
C THR A 688 -5.69 55.63 -24.91
N LYS A 689 -5.83 56.90 -24.50
CA LYS A 689 -5.74 58.05 -25.43
C LYS A 689 -4.71 59.09 -25.00
N ALA A 690 -4.14 59.74 -26.02
CA ALA A 690 -3.15 60.81 -25.87
C ALA A 690 -3.50 61.93 -24.84
N PRO A 691 -4.76 62.41 -24.72
CA PRO A 691 -5.11 63.43 -23.73
C PRO A 691 -5.16 62.91 -22.29
N ASP A 692 -5.28 61.59 -22.09
CA ASP A 692 -5.40 60.96 -20.77
C ASP A 692 -4.02 60.75 -20.12
N TYR A 693 -2.95 60.66 -20.91
CA TYR A 693 -1.57 60.64 -20.40
C TYR A 693 -1.21 61.93 -19.63
N ALA A 694 -1.88 63.05 -19.92
CA ALA A 694 -1.67 64.32 -19.25
C ALA A 694 -2.43 64.45 -17.90
N GLN A 695 -3.34 63.52 -17.59
CA GLN A 695 -4.15 63.52 -16.36
C GLN A 695 -3.56 62.67 -15.24
N TRP A 696 -2.46 61.96 -15.47
CA TRP A 696 -1.79 61.21 -14.42
C TRP A 696 -1.09 62.17 -13.43
N ASP A 697 -1.48 62.10 -12.16
CA ASP A 697 -1.05 63.01 -11.09
C ASP A 697 0.38 62.74 -10.55
N GLY A 698 1.13 61.86 -11.21
CA GLY A 698 2.53 61.56 -10.85
C GLY A 698 2.70 60.66 -9.64
N LYS A 699 1.66 59.93 -9.21
CA LYS A 699 1.78 58.90 -8.17
C LYS A 699 2.80 57.81 -8.56
N PRO A 700 3.58 57.29 -7.60
CA PRO A 700 4.55 56.23 -7.85
C PRO A 700 3.84 54.93 -8.27
N LEU A 701 4.26 54.36 -9.40
CA LEU A 701 3.73 53.12 -9.95
C LEU A 701 4.67 51.95 -9.62
N ASN A 702 4.10 50.81 -9.27
CA ASN A 702 4.90 49.59 -9.04
C ASN A 702 5.20 48.87 -10.35
N THR A 703 4.29 48.92 -11.33
CA THR A 703 4.42 48.21 -12.61
C THR A 703 3.62 48.90 -13.71
N VAL A 704 4.18 48.94 -14.93
CA VAL A 704 3.53 49.43 -16.15
C VAL A 704 3.41 48.28 -17.14
N VAL A 705 2.21 48.07 -17.69
CA VAL A 705 1.95 47.07 -18.72
C VAL A 705 1.51 47.80 -19.99
N VAL A 706 2.19 47.52 -21.11
CA VAL A 706 1.85 48.07 -22.42
C VAL A 706 1.26 46.95 -23.27
N ILE A 707 0.03 47.15 -23.74
CA ILE A 707 -0.67 46.24 -24.65
C ILE A 707 -0.57 46.84 -26.05
N SER A 708 0.22 46.19 -26.90
CA SER A 708 0.25 46.42 -28.34
C SER A 708 -0.29 45.16 -29.01
N ALA A 709 -1.50 45.24 -29.55
CA ALA A 709 -2.06 44.16 -30.34
C ALA A 709 -2.88 44.75 -31.49
N GLU A 710 -2.37 44.65 -32.71
CA GLU A 710 -3.25 44.57 -33.88
C GLU A 710 -3.94 43.19 -33.85
N PRO A 711 -5.24 43.10 -34.19
CA PRO A 711 -5.91 41.82 -34.31
C PRO A 711 -5.36 41.10 -35.54
N THR A 712 -4.36 40.23 -35.35
CA THR A 712 -4.05 39.23 -36.35
C THR A 712 -5.12 38.16 -36.26
N THR A 713 -6.04 38.18 -37.23
CA THR A 713 -6.95 37.07 -37.50
C THR A 713 -6.11 35.79 -37.58
N PRO A 714 -6.35 34.76 -36.76
CA PRO A 714 -5.62 33.51 -36.91
C PRO A 714 -5.89 32.95 -38.32
N PRO A 715 -4.87 32.44 -39.04
CA PRO A 715 -5.10 31.83 -40.33
C PRO A 715 -6.10 30.68 -40.16
N ALA A 716 -7.17 30.70 -40.97
CA ALA A 716 -8.19 29.67 -40.96
C ALA A 716 -7.54 28.30 -41.22
N VAL A 717 -7.64 27.40 -40.25
CA VAL A 717 -7.37 25.97 -40.47
C VAL A 717 -8.50 25.44 -41.36
N PRO A 718 -8.24 24.92 -42.57
CA PRO A 718 -9.30 24.38 -43.41
C PRO A 718 -9.86 23.12 -42.75
N GLY A 719 -11.15 23.13 -42.37
CA GLY A 719 -11.90 21.90 -42.13
C GLY A 719 -12.50 21.64 -40.75
N GLN A 720 -12.61 22.61 -39.84
CA GLN A 720 -13.38 22.43 -38.60
C GLN A 720 -14.56 23.40 -38.50
N SER A 721 -15.77 22.85 -38.44
CA SER A 721 -17.01 23.60 -38.20
C SER A 721 -17.09 24.08 -36.74
N PRO A 722 -17.72 25.24 -36.47
CA PRO A 722 -17.65 25.90 -35.17
C PRO A 722 -18.82 25.48 -34.31
N HIS A 723 -18.60 24.61 -33.32
CA HIS A 723 -19.47 24.57 -32.14
C HIS A 723 -18.66 24.23 -30.89
N HIS A 724 -18.84 25.08 -29.88
CA HIS A 724 -18.34 25.00 -28.50
C HIS A 724 -17.01 25.68 -28.18
N ALA A 725 -17.07 27.01 -28.03
CA ALA A 725 -16.43 27.68 -26.90
C ALA A 725 -17.44 28.69 -26.32
N ARG A 726 -17.98 28.40 -25.13
CA ARG A 726 -18.61 29.40 -24.26
C ARG A 726 -17.63 29.67 -23.11
N LEU A 727 -17.55 30.95 -22.76
CA LEU A 727 -16.79 31.59 -21.68
C LEU A 727 -16.76 30.82 -20.37
#